data_AF-F8JHX1-F1
#
_entry.id   AF-F8JHX1-F1
#
_cell.length_a   1.000
_cell.length_b   1.000
_cell.length_c   1.000
_cell.angle_alpha   90.00
_cell.angle_beta   90.00
_cell.angle_gamma   90.00
#
_symmetry.space_group_name_H-M   'P 1'
#
loop_
_entity.id
_entity.type
_entity.pdbx_description
1 polymer ?
#
loop_
_entity_poly.entity_id
_entity_poly.type
_entity_poly.pdbx_seq_one_letter_code
_entity_poly.pdbx_strand_id
1 'polypeptide(L)'
;MGVEGASLKQSTFAPSLAPDKLSEAFEHSITWEDDLWRADPVDVPEIHAKARQKFNDLLTAVTSGRGYHMQDRILLFHGQSGAGKTHLLRALRTDSHRTGQSYFGYAQMTPDVQNYADFYLRRLVHSLEKPYDPDRFGESALSRLTNRMVLDSEVISSEDLDKLRDDTLDDKQLAQLILRLADQIVACEKFQTQELDINIVRALLYLQRRDPRIDQRVRQYLNGRNLTAIAHEAVSALDPNDGEDRAFEIIKALGALVWTVDRAALVFCIDQVEDLRFFDNAEDRFQRAVRDLIQIANRLTNAIIIISCLEDFYGQVRSLVAQSYIDRIEKSGPVLLRESRTPEEARLIISKRLAYHSEVNGDGLSFPDASQFFGPQFFEEFGGLSTRRLLEHAQSRLREATSTEGDDREPEPERPSFISTLAQALGQAIGFNDEPDAPGSLSAVQFREMWERFANESEAEMPADEGELVDILSGALQLAREEWNRAIEITTKRLELGDELPALDLTVRHRTGFANDVRIFICNGKTQGGALKRQLDKVLTSMQGKPCFMLRASDFPPNSKNQTAQALRKFRENGGRQLLVPIPEWERMMTVREFTAHHRGDASMTQWLEGAKPLSSLISITHLLRLDLLGRPVPRLVAKEMDDPQSSLDGFDMLSNEQARGANPNGNDSGLPANDDDLPMSVILDEDGSYGASILAGRENGMRGPRPVTLNKSVLKRHAAFLGGSGSGKTTLALSIIEQLLLRGIPAVLIDRKGDLASYANPEVWRSSENETPDRRSEREKLADAIDVAVYTPGRASGRPISITLLPNGINELPDHEQQLLANLSAAALGEMLHLKNSATHQKQSGVLAVALRILGSLSTNEVTLADLIHLLEDEHPELTDQTQRMDPSGKLRRDLVAQLDSLRLRNAALFEGGGESLRMESLLGLGRYQRPNRTRLSVIYTGFLGDNENILFWVSQFLSEALRFCQRNPNDELQAVVMFDEADLYIPANAKPATAEPLQSLLKRARSAGLGLMLATQSPGDLDYKSRDQITSWFIGRVREDTALRKLKAAFQSESGLDPALALPGQTVGEFHLVQEGLVRPIKAQRSLIGAEQVPFDRIEQLAAETRGTDERQLRLFDVR
;
A
#
# COMPACT_ATOMS: atom_id res chain seq x y z
N MET A 1 -29.41 -0.90 71.77
CA MET A 1 -28.45 -0.10 70.96
C MET A 1 -27.81 -1.05 69.96
N GLY A 2 -27.75 -0.66 68.68
CA GLY A 2 -27.11 -1.43 67.60
C GLY A 2 -28.11 -2.18 66.73
N VAL A 3 -28.70 -1.51 65.74
CA VAL A 3 -29.40 -2.16 64.62
C VAL A 3 -28.38 -2.29 63.50
N GLU A 4 -27.82 -3.47 63.31
CA GLU A 4 -26.99 -3.80 62.14
C GLU A 4 -27.90 -4.18 60.97
N GLY A 5 -27.68 -3.49 59.85
CA GLY A 5 -28.47 -3.57 58.64
C GLY A 5 -28.24 -4.86 57.86
N ALA A 6 -29.36 -5.47 57.46
CA ALA A 6 -29.42 -6.60 56.56
C ALA A 6 -28.91 -6.23 55.15
N SER A 7 -28.16 -7.16 54.57
CA SER A 7 -27.64 -7.13 53.20
C SER A 7 -28.74 -6.97 52.15
N LEU A 8 -28.67 -5.90 51.37
CA LEU A 8 -29.40 -5.78 50.11
C LEU A 8 -28.68 -6.63 49.06
N LYS A 9 -29.36 -7.71 48.64
CA LYS A 9 -29.00 -8.59 47.53
C LYS A 9 -28.76 -7.76 46.27
N GLN A 10 -27.51 -7.72 45.77
CA GLN A 10 -27.23 -7.34 44.39
C GLN A 10 -27.84 -8.40 43.48
N SER A 11 -28.75 -7.96 42.60
CA SER A 11 -29.34 -8.78 41.56
C SER A 11 -28.27 -9.18 40.55
N THR A 12 -27.86 -10.44 40.60
CA THR A 12 -27.10 -11.14 39.56
C THR A 12 -27.87 -11.12 38.24
N PHE A 13 -27.54 -10.18 37.36
CA PHE A 13 -27.74 -10.28 35.92
C PHE A 13 -26.35 -10.25 35.28
N ALA A 14 -25.65 -11.39 35.37
CA ALA A 14 -24.46 -11.64 34.57
C ALA A 14 -24.76 -12.85 33.68
N PRO A 15 -25.21 -12.64 32.43
CA PRO A 15 -25.08 -13.67 31.42
C PRO A 15 -23.60 -13.75 31.03
N SER A 16 -23.05 -14.95 31.14
CA SER A 16 -21.67 -15.32 30.80
C SER A 16 -21.43 -15.18 29.30
N LEU A 17 -21.15 -13.96 28.82
CA LEU A 17 -20.55 -13.75 27.51
C LEU A 17 -19.03 -13.89 27.68
N ALA A 18 -18.44 -14.86 26.97
CA ALA A 18 -16.99 -15.03 26.88
C ALA A 18 -16.38 -13.70 26.39
N PRO A 19 -15.63 -13.00 27.24
CA PRO A 19 -15.26 -11.62 26.95
C PRO A 19 -14.29 -11.45 25.78
N ASP A 20 -13.56 -12.52 25.44
CA ASP A 20 -12.71 -12.58 24.24
C ASP A 20 -13.51 -12.30 22.97
N LYS A 21 -14.77 -12.75 22.90
CA LYS A 21 -15.68 -12.46 21.78
C LYS A 21 -16.07 -10.99 21.75
N LEU A 22 -16.25 -10.32 22.89
CA LEU A 22 -16.63 -8.89 22.91
C LEU A 22 -15.50 -7.96 22.42
N SER A 23 -14.25 -8.42 22.48
CA SER A 23 -13.09 -7.68 21.94
C SER A 23 -13.11 -7.56 20.41
N GLU A 24 -13.77 -8.51 19.71
CA GLU A 24 -13.95 -8.50 18.24
C GLU A 24 -14.82 -7.33 17.76
N ALA A 25 -15.68 -6.77 18.63
CA ALA A 25 -16.53 -5.61 18.32
C ALA A 25 -15.73 -4.34 17.94
N PHE A 26 -14.43 -4.32 18.24
CA PHE A 26 -13.55 -3.16 18.08
C PHE A 26 -12.52 -3.29 16.94
N GLU A 27 -12.50 -4.40 16.21
CA GLU A 27 -11.46 -4.69 15.20
C GLU A 27 -11.60 -3.89 13.88
N HIS A 28 -12.79 -3.37 13.57
CA HIS A 28 -13.06 -2.71 12.28
C HIS A 28 -13.09 -1.18 12.45
N SER A 29 -11.95 -0.51 12.25
CA SER A 29 -11.83 0.95 12.38
C SER A 29 -11.48 1.69 11.08
N ILE A 30 -11.25 0.98 9.97
CA ILE A 30 -10.85 1.58 8.68
C ILE A 30 -11.92 1.30 7.64
N THR A 31 -12.41 2.35 7.00
CA THR A 31 -13.36 2.30 5.88
C THR A 31 -12.60 2.41 4.56
N TRP A 32 -12.75 1.44 3.66
CA TRP A 32 -12.19 1.46 2.32
C TRP A 32 -13.21 1.96 1.26
N GLU A 33 -12.77 2.24 0.02
CA GLU A 33 -13.68 2.67 -1.08
C GLU A 33 -14.85 1.68 -1.28
N ASP A 34 -14.57 0.38 -1.26
CA ASP A 34 -15.61 -0.65 -1.45
C ASP A 34 -16.62 -0.71 -0.29
N ASP A 35 -16.23 -0.28 0.91
CA ASP A 35 -17.13 -0.23 2.08
C ASP A 35 -18.16 0.90 1.99
N LEU A 36 -17.89 1.95 1.18
CA LEU A 36 -18.79 3.08 0.97
C LEU A 36 -20.19 2.62 0.51
N TRP A 37 -20.25 1.57 -0.30
CA TRP A 37 -21.47 1.09 -0.96
C TRP A 37 -22.38 0.23 -0.08
N ARG A 38 -22.01 0.03 1.19
CA ARG A 38 -22.80 -0.74 2.17
C ARG A 38 -23.17 0.14 3.37
N ALA A 39 -24.32 -0.12 3.99
CA ALA A 39 -24.64 0.53 5.26
C ALA A 39 -23.58 0.22 6.32
N ASP A 40 -23.22 1.21 7.13
CA ASP A 40 -22.41 0.97 8.33
C ASP A 40 -23.36 0.64 9.51
N PRO A 41 -23.36 -0.60 10.02
CA PRO A 41 -24.27 -0.99 11.09
C PRO A 41 -23.96 -0.29 12.42
N VAL A 42 -22.76 0.27 12.58
CA VAL A 42 -22.28 0.89 13.82
C VAL A 42 -22.10 2.40 13.71
N ASP A 43 -22.70 3.05 12.70
CA ASP A 43 -22.72 4.52 12.59
C ASP A 43 -23.44 5.18 13.77
N VAL A 44 -22.93 6.34 14.19
CA VAL A 44 -23.48 7.16 15.29
C VAL A 44 -23.86 8.54 14.72
N PRO A 45 -25.17 8.85 14.60
CA PRO A 45 -25.66 10.09 13.98
C PRO A 45 -25.19 11.39 14.65
N GLU A 46 -24.87 11.34 15.94
CA GLU A 46 -24.40 12.48 16.72
C GLU A 46 -22.99 12.94 16.27
N ILE A 47 -22.18 12.03 15.71
CA ILE A 47 -20.85 12.36 15.23
C ILE A 47 -20.95 13.21 13.96
N HIS A 48 -20.24 14.34 13.97
CA HIS A 48 -20.27 15.34 12.92
C HIS A 48 -21.68 15.86 12.63
N ALA A 49 -22.54 15.95 13.65
CA ALA A 49 -23.94 16.40 13.52
C ALA A 49 -24.08 17.70 12.72
N LYS A 50 -23.15 18.66 12.89
CA LYS A 50 -23.13 19.91 12.11
C LYS A 50 -22.93 19.68 10.60
N ALA A 51 -22.06 18.75 10.22
CA ALA A 51 -21.82 18.40 8.81
C ALA A 51 -23.04 17.68 8.22
N ARG A 52 -23.63 16.72 8.96
CA ARG A 52 -24.85 16.01 8.57
C ARG A 52 -26.03 16.93 8.41
N GLN A 53 -26.27 17.82 9.37
CA GLN A 53 -27.34 18.82 9.31
C GLN A 53 -27.19 19.69 8.07
N LYS A 54 -25.99 20.21 7.82
CA LYS A 54 -25.73 21.06 6.65
C LYS A 54 -25.95 20.33 5.33
N PHE A 55 -25.53 19.07 5.22
CA PHE A 55 -25.80 18.25 4.07
C PHE A 55 -27.30 18.01 3.89
N ASN A 56 -28.02 17.67 4.96
CA ASN A 56 -29.46 17.42 4.93
C ASN A 56 -30.27 18.69 4.59
N ASP A 57 -29.88 19.85 5.10
CA ASP A 57 -30.47 21.15 4.78
C ASP A 57 -30.30 21.45 3.29
N LEU A 58 -29.09 21.24 2.76
CA LEU A 58 -28.79 21.42 1.34
C LEU A 58 -29.56 20.40 0.47
N LEU A 59 -29.59 19.13 0.86
CA LEU A 59 -30.32 18.07 0.19
C LEU A 59 -31.81 18.40 0.12
N THR A 60 -32.40 18.84 1.23
CA THR A 60 -33.80 19.25 1.30
C THR A 60 -34.07 20.48 0.43
N ALA A 61 -33.16 21.46 0.42
CA ALA A 61 -33.31 22.66 -0.40
C ALA A 61 -33.22 22.35 -1.90
N VAL A 62 -32.32 21.45 -2.30
CA VAL A 62 -32.20 20.99 -3.69
C VAL A 62 -33.43 20.17 -4.09
N THR A 63 -33.81 19.16 -3.30
CA THR A 63 -34.95 18.27 -3.59
C THR A 63 -36.32 18.98 -3.57
N SER A 64 -36.45 20.07 -2.81
CA SER A 64 -37.65 20.93 -2.83
C SER A 64 -37.74 21.91 -4.01
N GLY A 65 -36.78 21.88 -4.94
CA GLY A 65 -36.80 22.68 -6.16
C GLY A 65 -36.25 24.10 -6.00
N ARG A 66 -35.68 24.44 -4.83
CA ARG A 66 -35.04 25.74 -4.58
C ARG A 66 -33.59 25.83 -5.08
N GLY A 67 -33.07 24.75 -5.66
CA GLY A 67 -31.69 24.67 -6.18
C GLY A 67 -31.32 25.75 -7.19
N TYR A 68 -32.28 26.25 -7.98
CA TYR A 68 -32.06 27.30 -8.99
C TYR A 68 -31.56 28.64 -8.40
N HIS A 69 -31.87 28.92 -7.13
CA HIS A 69 -31.50 30.17 -6.45
C HIS A 69 -30.36 30.01 -5.44
N MET A 70 -29.93 28.77 -5.15
CA MET A 70 -28.85 28.51 -4.19
C MET A 70 -27.52 28.40 -4.91
N GLN A 71 -26.63 29.37 -4.72
CA GLN A 71 -25.26 29.31 -5.23
C GLN A 71 -24.32 28.48 -4.33
N ASP A 72 -24.82 27.99 -3.19
CA ASP A 72 -24.04 27.43 -2.08
C ASP A 72 -24.21 25.89 -2.06
N ARG A 73 -23.81 25.24 -3.16
CA ARG A 73 -24.00 23.78 -3.37
C ARG A 73 -22.71 22.94 -3.23
N ILE A 74 -21.60 23.61 -2.95
CA ILE A 74 -20.30 22.97 -2.69
C ILE A 74 -20.11 22.93 -1.17
N LEU A 75 -19.89 21.74 -0.63
CA LEU A 75 -19.59 21.50 0.77
C LEU A 75 -18.12 21.12 0.90
N LEU A 76 -17.35 21.98 1.56
CA LEU A 76 -15.98 21.70 1.92
C LEU A 76 -15.92 21.10 3.32
N PHE A 77 -15.58 19.82 3.40
CA PHE A 77 -15.28 19.10 4.63
C PHE A 77 -13.76 18.99 4.77
N HIS A 78 -13.21 19.64 5.78
CA HIS A 78 -11.78 19.58 6.05
C HIS A 78 -11.53 19.18 7.51
N GLY A 79 -10.37 18.60 7.80
CA GLY A 79 -10.02 18.20 9.16
C GLY A 79 -8.73 17.40 9.21
N GLN A 80 -8.37 16.90 10.38
CA GLN A 80 -7.18 16.07 10.57
C GLN A 80 -7.34 14.67 9.96
N SER A 81 -6.24 13.94 9.81
CA SER A 81 -6.28 12.52 9.46
C SER A 81 -7.01 11.75 10.58
N GLY A 82 -7.76 10.70 10.22
CA GLY A 82 -8.52 9.92 11.22
C GLY A 82 -9.77 10.60 11.77
N ALA A 83 -10.13 11.82 11.31
CA ALA A 83 -11.36 12.50 11.72
C ALA A 83 -12.66 11.80 11.25
N GLY A 84 -12.59 10.72 10.49
CA GLY A 84 -13.76 9.97 10.00
C GLY A 84 -14.41 10.56 8.75
N LYS A 85 -13.63 11.17 7.85
CA LYS A 85 -14.11 11.76 6.59
C LYS A 85 -14.85 10.76 5.69
N THR A 86 -14.19 9.68 5.31
CA THR A 86 -14.77 8.63 4.44
C THR A 86 -15.94 7.92 5.12
N HIS A 87 -15.88 7.73 6.44
CA HIS A 87 -16.99 7.20 7.23
C HIS A 87 -18.21 8.15 7.21
N LEU A 88 -18.01 9.46 7.32
CA LEU A 88 -19.07 10.44 7.17
C LEU A 88 -19.69 10.37 5.77
N LEU A 89 -18.90 10.31 4.69
CA LEU A 89 -19.41 10.18 3.33
C LEU A 89 -20.27 8.91 3.15
N ARG A 90 -19.83 7.78 3.73
CA ARG A 90 -20.59 6.53 3.76
C ARG A 90 -21.93 6.69 4.47
N ALA A 91 -21.94 7.36 5.62
CA ALA A 91 -23.14 7.59 6.40
C ALA A 91 -24.13 8.51 5.67
N LEU A 92 -23.66 9.63 5.08
CA LEU A 92 -24.48 10.54 4.29
C LEU A 92 -25.15 9.82 3.11
N ARG A 93 -24.40 8.97 2.38
CA ARG A 93 -24.95 8.14 1.30
C ARG A 93 -26.02 7.20 1.81
N THR A 94 -25.73 6.49 2.89
CA THR A 94 -26.65 5.48 3.45
C THR A 94 -27.98 6.12 3.83
N ASP A 95 -27.93 7.25 4.53
CA ASP A 95 -29.13 7.98 4.97
C ASP A 95 -29.96 8.49 3.77
N SER A 96 -29.30 9.12 2.78
CA SER A 96 -30.00 9.70 1.64
C SER A 96 -30.49 8.68 0.61
N HIS A 97 -29.85 7.52 0.50
CA HIS A 97 -30.33 6.40 -0.32
C HIS A 97 -31.54 5.70 0.32
N ARG A 98 -31.55 5.55 1.65
CA ARG A 98 -32.71 5.00 2.39
C ARG A 98 -33.96 5.87 2.20
N THR A 99 -33.81 7.19 2.13
CA THR A 99 -34.93 8.11 1.84
C THR A 99 -35.22 8.25 0.34
N GLY A 100 -34.37 7.71 -0.54
CA GLY A 100 -34.51 7.81 -1.98
C GLY A 100 -34.27 9.21 -2.55
N GLN A 101 -33.63 10.10 -1.79
CA GLN A 101 -33.51 11.53 -2.10
C GLN A 101 -32.26 11.88 -2.91
N SER A 102 -31.35 10.94 -3.14
CA SER A 102 -30.10 11.19 -3.87
C SER A 102 -29.62 10.02 -4.70
N TYR A 103 -28.71 10.33 -5.62
CA TYR A 103 -27.81 9.40 -6.29
C TYR A 103 -26.37 9.84 -5.99
N PHE A 104 -25.51 8.91 -5.59
CA PHE A 104 -24.12 9.20 -5.23
C PHE A 104 -23.13 8.84 -6.33
N GLY A 105 -22.19 9.73 -6.57
CA GLY A 105 -20.91 9.43 -7.22
C GLY A 105 -19.74 9.67 -6.26
N TYR A 106 -18.74 8.81 -6.30
CA TYR A 106 -17.56 8.88 -5.44
C TYR A 106 -16.28 8.81 -6.28
N ALA A 107 -15.29 9.64 -5.95
CA ALA A 107 -13.96 9.59 -6.55
C ALA A 107 -12.89 9.94 -5.50
N GLN A 108 -11.82 9.15 -5.48
CA GLN A 108 -10.56 9.50 -4.78
C GLN A 108 -9.60 10.18 -5.76
N MET A 109 -8.82 11.15 -5.30
CA MET A 109 -7.85 11.81 -6.16
C MET A 109 -6.66 10.89 -6.45
N THR A 110 -6.41 10.61 -7.74
CA THR A 110 -5.31 9.73 -8.17
C THR A 110 -4.18 10.51 -8.85
N PRO A 111 -2.94 9.98 -8.80
CA PRO A 111 -1.72 10.67 -9.25
C PRO A 111 -1.62 10.98 -10.75
N ASP A 112 -2.24 10.16 -11.63
CA ASP A 112 -2.03 10.23 -13.08
C ASP A 112 -3.32 10.54 -13.86
N VAL A 113 -3.79 11.79 -13.75
CA VAL A 113 -4.98 12.25 -14.48
C VAL A 113 -4.61 13.41 -15.40
N GLN A 114 -4.72 13.19 -16.72
CA GLN A 114 -4.54 14.22 -17.74
C GLN A 114 -5.78 15.11 -17.88
N ASN A 115 -6.99 14.52 -17.81
CA ASN A 115 -8.28 15.20 -17.90
C ASN A 115 -9.21 14.80 -16.74
N TYR A 116 -9.49 15.75 -15.83
CA TYR A 116 -10.35 15.49 -14.66
C TYR A 116 -11.82 15.30 -15.03
N ALA A 117 -12.30 15.88 -16.13
CA ALA A 117 -13.69 15.71 -16.55
C ALA A 117 -14.00 14.25 -16.93
N ASP A 118 -13.13 13.61 -17.71
CA ASP A 118 -13.25 12.20 -18.10
C ASP A 118 -13.12 11.28 -16.89
N PHE A 119 -12.18 11.60 -15.99
CA PHE A 119 -12.00 10.88 -14.75
C PHE A 119 -13.26 10.91 -13.87
N TYR A 120 -13.85 12.09 -13.68
CA TYR A 120 -15.09 12.25 -12.93
C TYR A 120 -16.27 11.53 -13.57
N LEU A 121 -16.39 11.56 -14.90
CA LEU A 121 -17.43 10.82 -15.60
C LEU A 121 -17.31 9.31 -15.34
N ARG A 122 -16.12 8.73 -15.52
CA ARG A 122 -15.88 7.29 -15.32
C ARG A 122 -16.21 6.88 -13.88
N ARG A 123 -15.76 7.67 -12.90
CA ARG A 123 -16.05 7.42 -11.47
C ARG A 123 -17.53 7.56 -11.14
N LEU A 124 -18.23 8.51 -11.77
CA LEU A 124 -19.68 8.65 -11.64
C LEU A 124 -20.43 7.45 -12.21
N VAL A 125 -20.12 7.03 -13.43
CA VAL A 125 -20.76 5.86 -14.07
C VAL A 125 -20.51 4.60 -13.23
N HIS A 126 -19.26 4.36 -12.81
CA HIS A 126 -18.92 3.25 -11.94
C HIS A 126 -19.71 3.26 -10.63
N SER A 127 -19.87 4.43 -10.01
CA SER A 127 -20.67 4.61 -8.79
C SER A 127 -22.15 4.28 -9.01
N LEU A 128 -22.72 4.66 -10.16
CA LEU A 128 -24.11 4.38 -10.49
C LEU A 128 -24.37 2.88 -10.78
N GLU A 129 -23.34 2.12 -11.07
CA GLU A 129 -23.42 0.67 -11.26
C GLU A 129 -23.47 -0.11 -9.94
N LYS A 130 -23.04 0.52 -8.84
CA LYS A 130 -23.09 -0.08 -7.51
C LYS A 130 -24.54 -0.21 -7.02
N PRO A 131 -24.82 -1.12 -6.05
CA PRO A 131 -26.15 -1.27 -5.46
C PRO A 131 -26.69 0.06 -4.92
N TYR A 132 -27.91 0.41 -5.31
CA TYR A 132 -28.58 1.62 -4.81
C TYR A 132 -29.01 1.44 -3.36
N ASP A 133 -29.65 0.32 -3.03
CA ASP A 133 -30.11 0.02 -1.67
C ASP A 133 -28.91 -0.35 -0.78
N PRO A 134 -28.66 0.40 0.31
CA PRO A 134 -27.51 0.16 1.19
C PRO A 134 -27.67 -1.09 2.07
N ASP A 135 -28.90 -1.59 2.24
CA ASP A 135 -29.26 -2.71 3.11
C ASP A 135 -29.54 -4.00 2.31
N ARG A 136 -29.80 -3.89 1.00
CA ARG A 136 -30.12 -5.02 0.12
C ARG A 136 -29.31 -5.00 -1.17
N PHE A 137 -28.79 -6.17 -1.55
CA PHE A 137 -28.15 -6.36 -2.85
C PHE A 137 -29.21 -6.71 -3.91
N GLY A 138 -29.29 -5.93 -5.00
CA GLY A 138 -30.20 -6.27 -6.09
C GLY A 138 -30.27 -5.27 -7.24
N GLU A 139 -30.69 -4.02 -6.97
CA GLU A 139 -30.87 -3.00 -8.01
C GLU A 139 -29.72 -1.99 -7.99
N SER A 140 -29.07 -1.76 -9.13
CA SER A 140 -28.08 -0.69 -9.29
C SER A 140 -28.75 0.67 -9.41
N ALA A 141 -28.04 1.75 -9.10
CA ALA A 141 -28.58 3.10 -9.26
C ALA A 141 -28.94 3.38 -10.73
N LEU A 142 -28.16 2.88 -11.68
CA LEU A 142 -28.45 2.99 -13.10
C LEU A 142 -29.73 2.23 -13.49
N SER A 143 -29.90 0.98 -13.02
CA SER A 143 -31.12 0.19 -13.29
C SER A 143 -32.35 0.87 -12.68
N ARG A 144 -32.25 1.39 -11.46
CA ARG A 144 -33.31 2.18 -10.82
C ARG A 144 -33.69 3.39 -11.65
N LEU A 145 -32.71 4.20 -12.07
CA LEU A 145 -32.92 5.40 -12.87
C LEU A 145 -33.61 5.06 -14.19
N THR A 146 -33.11 4.04 -14.91
CA THR A 146 -33.70 3.61 -16.18
C THR A 146 -35.11 3.05 -15.99
N ASN A 147 -35.33 2.20 -14.99
CA ASN A 147 -36.64 1.60 -14.72
C ASN A 147 -37.67 2.69 -14.41
N ARG A 148 -37.33 3.65 -13.55
CA ARG A 148 -38.25 4.73 -13.19
C ARG A 148 -38.50 5.72 -14.33
N MET A 149 -37.54 5.91 -15.24
CA MET A 149 -37.73 6.71 -16.45
C MET A 149 -38.82 6.12 -17.35
N VAL A 150 -38.89 4.79 -17.47
CA VAL A 150 -39.77 4.11 -18.44
C VAL A 150 -41.06 3.53 -17.86
N LEU A 151 -41.15 3.37 -16.53
CA LEU A 151 -42.34 2.83 -15.85
C LEU A 151 -43.47 3.85 -15.67
N ASP A 152 -43.21 5.12 -15.95
CA ASP A 152 -44.24 6.17 -15.94
C ASP A 152 -45.11 6.03 -17.20
N SER A 153 -46.35 5.55 -17.02
CA SER A 153 -47.27 5.25 -18.12
C SER A 153 -47.71 6.49 -18.92
N GLU A 154 -47.50 7.69 -18.39
CA GLU A 154 -47.72 8.95 -19.11
C GLU A 154 -46.61 9.23 -20.13
N VAL A 155 -45.46 8.55 -20.01
CA VAL A 155 -44.26 8.78 -20.82
C VAL A 155 -44.11 7.72 -21.91
N ILE A 156 -44.28 6.43 -21.57
CA ILE A 156 -44.19 5.31 -22.52
C ILE A 156 -45.37 4.37 -22.30
N SER A 157 -46.03 3.94 -23.39
CA SER A 157 -47.10 2.95 -23.30
C SER A 157 -46.57 1.60 -22.83
N SER A 158 -47.34 0.86 -22.03
CA SER A 158 -46.93 -0.49 -21.61
C SER A 158 -46.68 -1.41 -22.80
N GLU A 159 -47.43 -1.23 -23.91
CA GLU A 159 -47.25 -1.98 -25.15
C GLU A 159 -45.90 -1.68 -25.81
N ASP A 160 -45.49 -0.42 -25.89
CA ASP A 160 -44.17 -0.05 -26.43
C ASP A 160 -43.02 -0.53 -25.55
N LEU A 161 -43.19 -0.50 -24.22
CA LEU A 161 -42.23 -1.04 -23.28
C LEU A 161 -42.07 -2.55 -23.45
N ASP A 162 -43.19 -3.28 -23.60
CA ASP A 162 -43.19 -4.71 -23.85
C ASP A 162 -42.53 -5.02 -25.22
N LYS A 163 -42.82 -4.23 -26.26
CA LYS A 163 -42.13 -4.33 -27.57
C LYS A 163 -40.62 -4.13 -27.41
N LEU A 164 -40.19 -3.11 -26.67
CA LEU A 164 -38.77 -2.84 -26.45
C LEU A 164 -38.08 -4.00 -25.71
N ARG A 165 -38.73 -4.53 -24.67
CA ARG A 165 -38.18 -5.55 -23.77
C ARG A 165 -38.25 -6.97 -24.34
N ASP A 166 -39.31 -7.33 -25.05
CA ASP A 166 -39.61 -8.74 -25.36
C ASP A 166 -39.65 -9.07 -26.87
N ASP A 167 -39.91 -8.11 -27.77
CA ASP A 167 -40.03 -8.41 -29.21
C ASP A 167 -38.69 -8.76 -29.87
N THR A 168 -38.73 -9.66 -30.84
CA THR A 168 -37.60 -9.93 -31.73
C THR A 168 -37.50 -8.87 -32.81
N LEU A 169 -36.59 -7.93 -32.64
CA LEU A 169 -36.28 -6.86 -33.59
C LEU A 169 -34.87 -7.07 -34.13
N ASP A 170 -34.66 -6.77 -35.41
CA ASP A 170 -33.30 -6.59 -35.95
C ASP A 170 -32.70 -5.25 -35.48
N ASP A 171 -31.40 -5.06 -35.68
CA ASP A 171 -30.68 -3.88 -35.17
C ASP A 171 -31.23 -2.56 -35.71
N LYS A 172 -31.75 -2.55 -36.95
CA LYS A 172 -32.35 -1.35 -37.57
C LYS A 172 -33.73 -1.05 -37.01
N GLN A 173 -34.56 -2.08 -36.85
CA GLN A 173 -35.90 -1.98 -36.25
C GLN A 173 -35.80 -1.54 -34.79
N LEU A 174 -34.82 -2.09 -34.06
CA LEU A 174 -34.54 -1.69 -32.68
C LEU A 174 -34.09 -0.23 -32.62
N ALA A 175 -33.16 0.19 -33.49
CA ALA A 175 -32.72 1.58 -33.53
C ALA A 175 -33.89 2.54 -33.84
N GLN A 176 -34.75 2.21 -34.81
CA GLN A 176 -35.96 2.98 -35.10
C GLN A 176 -36.93 3.05 -33.92
N LEU A 177 -37.11 1.95 -33.19
CA LEU A 177 -37.91 1.92 -31.97
C LEU A 177 -37.32 2.83 -30.89
N ILE A 178 -36.02 2.70 -30.61
CA ILE A 178 -35.31 3.52 -29.63
C ILE A 178 -35.40 5.01 -29.97
N LEU A 179 -35.18 5.39 -31.23
CA LEU A 179 -35.29 6.77 -31.69
C LEU A 179 -36.69 7.33 -31.41
N ARG A 180 -37.73 6.60 -31.83
CA ARG A 180 -39.13 6.99 -31.61
C ARG A 180 -39.47 7.13 -30.12
N LEU A 181 -39.05 6.17 -29.28
CA LEU A 181 -39.33 6.21 -27.85
C LEU A 181 -38.57 7.34 -27.15
N ALA A 182 -37.31 7.58 -27.53
CA ALA A 182 -36.54 8.71 -27.01
C ALA A 182 -37.20 10.05 -27.38
N ASP A 183 -37.65 10.21 -28.62
CA ASP A 183 -38.39 11.40 -29.07
C ASP A 183 -39.68 11.59 -28.26
N GLN A 184 -40.42 10.51 -27.98
CA GLN A 184 -41.63 10.55 -27.14
C GLN A 184 -41.33 10.96 -25.69
N ILE A 185 -40.27 10.40 -25.09
CA ILE A 185 -39.86 10.73 -23.71
C ILE A 185 -39.50 12.20 -23.60
N VAL A 186 -38.63 12.69 -24.49
CA VAL A 186 -38.17 14.09 -24.49
C VAL A 186 -39.32 15.05 -24.80
N ALA A 187 -40.28 14.64 -25.64
CA ALA A 187 -41.48 15.42 -25.94
C ALA A 187 -42.55 15.39 -24.84
N CYS A 188 -42.42 14.59 -23.78
CA CYS A 188 -43.38 14.59 -22.67
C CYS A 188 -43.20 15.84 -21.79
N GLU A 189 -44.29 16.45 -21.33
CA GLU A 189 -44.29 17.69 -20.53
C GLU A 189 -43.33 17.62 -19.31
N LYS A 190 -43.21 16.43 -18.71
CA LYS A 190 -42.30 16.14 -17.60
C LYS A 190 -40.83 16.41 -17.95
N PHE A 191 -40.41 16.10 -19.18
CA PHE A 191 -39.02 16.19 -19.65
C PHE A 191 -38.75 17.44 -20.52
N GLN A 192 -39.80 18.02 -21.14
CA GLN A 192 -39.70 19.20 -22.02
C GLN A 192 -39.02 20.42 -21.37
N THR A 193 -39.14 20.58 -20.05
CA THR A 193 -38.60 21.73 -19.33
C THR A 193 -37.09 21.66 -19.08
N GLN A 194 -36.45 20.54 -19.41
CA GLN A 194 -35.03 20.29 -19.20
C GLN A 194 -34.32 20.14 -20.55
N GLU A 195 -33.17 20.80 -20.74
CA GLU A 195 -32.26 20.52 -21.86
C GLU A 195 -31.60 19.15 -21.66
N LEU A 196 -32.31 18.09 -22.01
CA LEU A 196 -31.85 16.71 -21.90
C LEU A 196 -31.10 16.30 -23.16
N ASP A 197 -29.96 15.64 -22.97
CA ASP A 197 -29.29 14.97 -24.06
C ASP A 197 -30.07 13.71 -24.45
N ILE A 198 -30.66 13.75 -25.65
CA ILE A 198 -31.44 12.65 -26.19
C ILE A 198 -30.61 11.37 -26.34
N ASN A 199 -29.31 11.45 -26.59
CA ASN A 199 -28.46 10.28 -26.75
C ASN A 199 -28.29 9.50 -25.44
N ILE A 200 -28.32 10.19 -24.29
CA ILE A 200 -28.31 9.52 -22.98
C ILE A 200 -29.64 8.84 -22.70
N VAL A 201 -30.77 9.44 -23.10
CA VAL A 201 -32.08 8.77 -23.03
C VAL A 201 -32.09 7.50 -23.89
N ARG A 202 -31.58 7.58 -25.13
CA ARG A 202 -31.44 6.43 -26.04
C ARG A 202 -30.56 5.33 -25.43
N ALA A 203 -29.42 5.71 -24.85
CA ALA A 203 -28.50 4.79 -24.18
C ALA A 203 -29.20 4.05 -23.02
N LEU A 204 -29.91 4.77 -22.16
CA LEU A 204 -30.68 4.17 -21.07
C LEU A 204 -31.82 3.27 -21.58
N LEU A 205 -32.49 3.64 -22.69
CA LEU A 205 -33.51 2.78 -23.31
C LEU A 205 -32.93 1.46 -23.82
N TYR A 206 -31.71 1.46 -24.37
CA TYR A 206 -31.05 0.21 -24.76
C TYR A 206 -30.85 -0.74 -23.56
N LEU A 207 -30.52 -0.23 -22.36
CA LEU A 207 -30.39 -1.06 -21.15
C LEU A 207 -31.69 -1.76 -20.74
N GLN A 208 -32.85 -1.27 -21.17
CA GLN A 208 -34.12 -1.94 -20.90
C GLN A 208 -34.27 -3.28 -21.60
N ARG A 209 -33.50 -3.54 -22.67
CA ARG A 209 -33.47 -4.86 -23.32
C ARG A 209 -32.88 -5.97 -22.46
N ARG A 210 -32.03 -5.62 -21.49
CA ARG A 210 -31.30 -6.59 -20.65
C ARG A 210 -30.54 -7.60 -21.51
N ASP A 211 -29.97 -7.14 -22.61
CA ASP A 211 -29.13 -7.94 -23.50
C ASP A 211 -27.67 -7.62 -23.17
N PRO A 212 -26.90 -8.59 -22.63
CA PRO A 212 -25.51 -8.35 -22.24
C PRO A 212 -24.64 -7.73 -23.35
N ARG A 213 -24.89 -8.07 -24.62
CA ARG A 213 -24.11 -7.55 -25.75
C ARG A 213 -24.38 -6.06 -25.98
N ILE A 214 -25.64 -5.64 -25.86
CA ILE A 214 -26.04 -4.24 -26.00
C ILE A 214 -25.59 -3.46 -24.75
N ASP A 215 -25.82 -4.01 -23.56
CA ASP A 215 -25.49 -3.37 -22.28
C ASP A 215 -24.00 -3.00 -22.21
N GLN A 216 -23.11 -3.85 -22.70
CA GLN A 216 -21.67 -3.59 -22.78
C GLN A 216 -21.33 -2.36 -23.63
N ARG A 217 -21.90 -2.25 -24.84
CA ARG A 217 -21.67 -1.13 -25.77
C ARG A 217 -22.22 0.18 -25.21
N VAL A 218 -23.39 0.11 -24.57
CA VAL A 218 -23.98 1.26 -23.89
C VAL A 218 -23.09 1.76 -22.76
N ARG A 219 -22.48 0.85 -21.97
CA ARG A 219 -21.57 1.24 -20.89
C ARG A 219 -20.29 1.91 -21.41
N GLN A 220 -19.70 1.40 -22.49
CA GLN A 220 -18.58 2.06 -23.17
C GLN A 220 -18.96 3.49 -23.59
N TYR A 221 -20.17 3.64 -24.16
CA TYR A 221 -20.70 4.94 -24.55
C TYR A 221 -20.89 5.90 -23.36
N LEU A 222 -21.49 5.44 -22.26
CA LEU A 222 -21.70 6.25 -21.04
C LEU A 222 -20.37 6.68 -20.39
N ASN A 223 -19.30 5.92 -20.57
CA ASN A 223 -17.95 6.27 -20.13
C ASN A 223 -17.23 7.28 -21.06
N GLY A 224 -17.93 7.82 -22.07
CA GLY A 224 -17.37 8.77 -23.02
C GLY A 224 -16.42 8.13 -24.05
N ARG A 225 -16.38 6.80 -24.17
CA ARG A 225 -15.53 6.12 -25.17
C ARG A 225 -16.16 6.21 -26.55
N ASN A 226 -15.31 6.19 -27.58
CA ASN A 226 -15.74 6.06 -28.96
C ASN A 226 -15.92 4.58 -29.33
N LEU A 227 -17.10 4.25 -29.84
CA LEU A 227 -17.41 2.90 -30.31
C LEU A 227 -16.78 2.67 -31.69
N THR A 228 -16.27 1.46 -31.92
CA THR A 228 -15.83 1.04 -33.26
C THR A 228 -17.04 0.95 -34.20
N ALA A 229 -16.82 1.05 -35.52
CA ALA A 229 -17.90 1.00 -36.50
C ALA A 229 -18.78 -0.26 -36.35
N ILE A 230 -18.16 -1.42 -36.08
CA ILE A 230 -18.87 -2.70 -35.89
C ILE A 230 -19.62 -2.72 -34.54
N ALA A 231 -19.03 -2.20 -33.47
CA ALA A 231 -19.70 -2.12 -32.17
C ALA A 231 -20.90 -1.17 -32.22
N HIS A 232 -20.79 -0.09 -33.00
CA HIS A 232 -21.82 0.92 -33.20
C HIS A 232 -23.05 0.38 -33.94
N GLU A 233 -22.91 -0.56 -34.89
CA GLU A 233 -24.05 -1.14 -35.64
C GLU A 233 -25.17 -1.66 -34.72
N ALA A 234 -24.81 -2.33 -33.63
CA ALA A 234 -25.75 -2.90 -32.66
C ALA A 234 -26.46 -1.84 -31.78
N VAL A 235 -25.95 -0.61 -31.74
CA VAL A 235 -26.50 0.53 -30.99
C VAL A 235 -26.62 1.77 -31.87
N SER A 236 -26.98 1.58 -33.15
CA SER A 236 -26.93 2.60 -34.20
C SER A 236 -27.85 3.83 -33.99
N ALA A 237 -28.70 3.81 -32.95
CA ALA A 237 -29.45 5.00 -32.53
C ALA A 237 -28.61 6.01 -31.70
N LEU A 238 -27.41 5.62 -31.24
CA LEU A 238 -26.51 6.51 -30.51
C LEU A 238 -25.65 7.30 -31.49
N ASP A 239 -25.52 8.60 -31.29
CA ASP A 239 -24.53 9.40 -32.03
C ASP A 239 -23.12 9.18 -31.45
N PRO A 240 -22.03 9.27 -32.23
CA PRO A 240 -20.65 9.14 -31.74
C PRO A 240 -20.29 10.15 -30.62
N ASN A 241 -19.29 9.82 -29.80
CA ASN A 241 -18.77 10.71 -28.74
C ASN A 241 -17.56 11.53 -29.26
N ASP A 242 -17.79 12.45 -30.19
CA ASP A 242 -16.74 13.22 -30.88
C ASP A 242 -16.50 14.65 -30.33
N GLY A 243 -17.30 15.11 -29.36
CA GLY A 243 -17.20 16.46 -28.79
C GLY A 243 -16.13 16.63 -27.70
N GLU A 244 -15.42 17.76 -27.71
CA GLU A 244 -14.36 18.10 -26.71
C GLU A 244 -14.88 18.23 -25.26
N ASP A 245 -16.18 18.48 -25.07
CA ASP A 245 -16.83 18.70 -23.76
C ASP A 245 -17.76 17.55 -23.34
N ARG A 246 -17.69 16.42 -24.04
CA ARG A 246 -18.67 15.32 -23.93
C ARG A 246 -18.83 14.80 -22.51
N ALA A 247 -17.74 14.70 -21.75
CA ALA A 247 -17.81 14.22 -20.37
C ALA A 247 -18.77 15.06 -19.50
N PHE A 248 -18.70 16.39 -19.60
CA PHE A 248 -19.60 17.27 -18.86
C PHE A 248 -21.05 17.19 -19.36
N GLU A 249 -21.27 16.95 -20.64
CA GLU A 249 -22.60 16.76 -21.21
C GLU A 249 -23.26 15.49 -20.68
N ILE A 250 -22.53 14.37 -20.64
CA ILE A 250 -23.03 13.11 -20.10
C ILE A 250 -23.34 13.26 -18.61
N ILE A 251 -22.45 13.88 -17.82
CA ILE A 251 -22.70 14.17 -16.40
C ILE A 251 -23.96 15.04 -16.24
N LYS A 252 -24.07 16.13 -17.03
CA LYS A 252 -25.25 17.02 -17.03
C LYS A 252 -26.54 16.25 -17.34
N ALA A 253 -26.51 15.39 -18.36
CA ALA A 253 -27.67 14.61 -18.77
C ALA A 253 -28.11 13.61 -17.69
N LEU A 254 -27.17 12.87 -17.09
CA LEU A 254 -27.46 11.95 -15.99
C LEU A 254 -28.04 12.68 -14.77
N GLY A 255 -27.45 13.82 -14.38
CA GLY A 255 -27.95 14.63 -13.27
C GLY A 255 -29.35 15.21 -13.52
N ALA A 256 -29.62 15.68 -14.74
CA ALA A 256 -30.93 16.18 -15.14
C ALA A 256 -32.00 15.06 -15.13
N LEU A 257 -31.63 13.85 -15.54
CA LEU A 257 -32.52 12.68 -15.48
C LEU A 257 -32.82 12.27 -14.04
N VAL A 258 -31.81 12.24 -13.15
CA VAL A 258 -32.00 11.99 -11.71
C VAL A 258 -33.02 12.96 -11.10
N TRP A 259 -32.94 14.24 -11.47
CA TRP A 259 -33.92 15.24 -11.03
C TRP A 259 -35.31 14.97 -11.60
N THR A 260 -35.40 14.74 -12.91
CA THR A 260 -36.68 14.68 -13.61
C THR A 260 -37.48 13.43 -13.25
N VAL A 261 -36.78 12.31 -13.07
CA VAL A 261 -37.38 11.00 -12.76
C VAL A 261 -37.72 10.88 -11.27
N ASP A 262 -36.78 11.22 -10.39
CA ASP A 262 -36.87 10.92 -8.96
C ASP A 262 -36.99 12.15 -8.05
N ARG A 263 -36.89 13.36 -8.60
CA ARG A 263 -36.75 14.60 -7.81
C ARG A 263 -35.62 14.51 -6.78
N ALA A 264 -34.57 13.77 -7.14
CA ALA A 264 -33.42 13.50 -6.30
C ALA A 264 -32.24 14.42 -6.64
N ALA A 265 -31.33 14.57 -5.68
CA ALA A 265 -30.07 15.27 -5.88
C ALA A 265 -28.99 14.33 -6.47
N LEU A 266 -28.12 14.87 -7.32
CA LEU A 266 -26.89 14.18 -7.70
C LEU A 266 -25.78 14.62 -6.74
N VAL A 267 -25.37 13.75 -5.82
CA VAL A 267 -24.31 14.05 -4.86
C VAL A 267 -23.00 13.50 -5.40
N PHE A 268 -21.99 14.35 -5.58
CA PHE A 268 -20.68 13.94 -6.05
C PHE A 268 -19.61 14.25 -5.01
N CYS A 269 -19.00 13.18 -4.49
CA CYS A 269 -18.04 13.24 -3.40
C CYS A 269 -16.62 13.02 -3.91
N ILE A 270 -15.75 13.98 -3.66
CA ILE A 270 -14.32 13.90 -3.92
C ILE A 270 -13.59 13.77 -2.59
N ASP A 271 -12.90 12.66 -2.39
CA ASP A 271 -12.18 12.33 -1.16
C ASP A 271 -10.66 12.29 -1.38
N GLN A 272 -9.89 12.36 -0.30
CA GLN A 272 -8.43 12.27 -0.31
C GLN A 272 -7.75 13.26 -1.27
N VAL A 273 -8.27 14.49 -1.37
CA VAL A 273 -7.70 15.48 -2.30
C VAL A 273 -6.25 15.86 -1.95
N GLU A 274 -5.87 15.65 -0.69
CA GLU A 274 -4.51 15.80 -0.20
C GLU A 274 -3.46 14.91 -0.88
N ASP A 275 -3.86 13.86 -1.59
CA ASP A 275 -2.92 13.00 -2.34
C ASP A 275 -2.32 13.72 -3.56
N LEU A 276 -2.90 14.84 -3.97
CA LEU A 276 -2.30 15.71 -4.97
C LEU A 276 -0.95 16.32 -4.50
N ARG A 277 -0.65 16.33 -3.19
CA ARG A 277 0.63 16.82 -2.65
C ARG A 277 1.84 16.03 -3.10
N PHE A 278 1.65 14.79 -3.56
CA PHE A 278 2.75 13.95 -4.04
C PHE A 278 3.29 14.36 -5.43
N PHE A 279 2.83 15.50 -5.97
CA PHE A 279 3.21 16.03 -7.29
C PHE A 279 3.84 17.42 -7.20
N ASP A 280 4.87 17.66 -8.01
CA ASP A 280 5.57 18.96 -8.13
C ASP A 280 4.64 20.13 -8.51
N ASN A 281 3.48 19.83 -9.10
CA ASN A 281 2.45 20.78 -9.53
C ASN A 281 1.09 20.55 -8.83
N ALA A 282 1.10 20.14 -7.56
CA ALA A 282 -0.08 19.89 -6.74
C ALA A 282 -1.14 21.01 -6.81
N GLU A 283 -0.69 22.27 -6.79
CA GLU A 283 -1.53 23.46 -6.82
C GLU A 283 -2.28 23.62 -8.14
N ASP A 284 -1.56 23.50 -9.27
CA ASP A 284 -2.15 23.55 -10.61
C ASP A 284 -3.15 22.41 -10.81
N ARG A 285 -2.83 21.22 -10.31
CA ARG A 285 -3.72 20.04 -10.37
C ARG A 285 -4.97 20.26 -9.54
N PHE A 286 -4.83 20.74 -8.31
CA PHE A 286 -5.96 21.08 -7.45
C PHE A 286 -6.85 22.15 -8.10
N GLN A 287 -6.26 23.19 -8.67
CA GLN A 287 -7.00 24.25 -9.35
C GLN A 287 -7.77 23.73 -10.57
N ARG A 288 -7.18 22.83 -11.39
CA ARG A 288 -7.88 22.18 -12.52
C ARG A 288 -9.01 21.28 -12.03
N ALA A 289 -8.76 20.44 -11.03
CA ALA A 289 -9.75 19.55 -10.44
C ALA A 289 -10.96 20.33 -9.89
N VAL A 290 -10.70 21.39 -9.12
CA VAL A 290 -11.73 22.28 -8.55
C VAL A 290 -12.49 23.04 -9.63
N ARG A 291 -11.79 23.55 -10.66
CA ARG A 291 -12.43 24.24 -11.80
C ARG A 291 -13.47 23.34 -12.45
N ASP A 292 -13.13 22.08 -12.71
CA ASP A 292 -14.01 21.13 -13.39
C ASP A 292 -15.20 20.73 -12.47
N LEU A 293 -14.99 20.60 -11.15
CA LEU A 293 -16.08 20.40 -10.17
C LEU A 293 -17.04 21.60 -10.10
N ILE A 294 -16.50 22.81 -10.09
CA ILE A 294 -17.30 24.04 -10.15
C ILE A 294 -18.09 24.08 -11.46
N GLN A 295 -17.51 23.64 -12.57
CA GLN A 295 -18.19 23.55 -13.87
C GLN A 295 -19.36 22.56 -13.83
N ILE A 296 -19.18 21.38 -13.23
CA ILE A 296 -20.28 20.41 -12.99
C ILE A 296 -21.38 21.06 -12.16
N ALA A 297 -21.03 21.69 -11.02
CA ALA A 297 -22.00 22.35 -10.14
C ALA A 297 -22.75 23.51 -10.82
N ASN A 298 -22.13 24.22 -11.77
CA ASN A 298 -22.79 25.28 -12.52
C ASN A 298 -23.74 24.73 -13.59
N ARG A 299 -23.37 23.64 -14.26
CA ARG A 299 -24.18 23.00 -15.31
C ARG A 299 -25.40 22.27 -14.72
N LEU A 300 -25.31 21.80 -13.47
CA LEU A 300 -26.34 21.03 -12.77
C LEU A 300 -26.85 21.75 -11.52
N THR A 301 -28.11 22.18 -11.55
CA THR A 301 -28.73 22.88 -10.41
C THR A 301 -29.12 21.94 -9.26
N ASN A 302 -29.27 20.65 -9.53
CA ASN A 302 -29.53 19.60 -8.53
C ASN A 302 -28.26 18.87 -8.07
N ALA A 303 -27.07 19.32 -8.47
CA ALA A 303 -25.81 18.72 -8.04
C ALA A 303 -25.35 19.30 -6.69
N ILE A 304 -24.95 18.41 -5.78
CA ILE A 304 -24.27 18.74 -4.52
C ILE A 304 -22.86 18.20 -4.63
N ILE A 305 -21.85 19.06 -4.53
CA ILE A 305 -20.44 18.64 -4.57
C ILE A 305 -19.91 18.62 -3.15
N ILE A 306 -19.33 17.51 -2.73
CA ILE A 306 -18.64 17.38 -1.45
C ILE A 306 -17.15 17.23 -1.73
N ILE A 307 -16.35 18.15 -1.19
CA ILE A 307 -14.89 18.10 -1.24
C ILE A 307 -14.40 17.76 0.16
N SER A 308 -13.77 16.60 0.30
CA SER A 308 -13.20 16.09 1.55
C SER A 308 -11.67 16.11 1.46
N CYS A 309 -11.02 16.85 2.35
CA CYS A 309 -9.56 16.97 2.34
C CYS A 309 -8.93 17.17 3.74
N LEU A 310 -7.60 17.07 3.84
CA LEU A 310 -6.88 17.49 5.04
C LEU A 310 -6.91 19.01 5.23
N GLU A 311 -7.09 19.46 6.48
CA GLU A 311 -7.08 20.88 6.83
C GLU A 311 -5.76 21.56 6.45
N ASP A 312 -4.63 20.95 6.77
CA ASP A 312 -3.31 21.49 6.45
C ASP A 312 -3.09 21.63 4.94
N PHE A 313 -3.56 20.66 4.16
CA PHE A 313 -3.45 20.70 2.71
C PHE A 313 -4.30 21.83 2.13
N TYR A 314 -5.57 21.94 2.53
CA TYR A 314 -6.43 23.02 2.07
C TYR A 314 -5.85 24.39 2.43
N GLY A 315 -5.31 24.54 3.64
CA GLY A 315 -4.63 25.77 4.07
C GLY A 315 -3.48 26.18 3.14
N GLN A 316 -2.69 25.23 2.64
CA GLN A 316 -1.59 25.47 1.71
C GLN A 316 -2.08 25.89 0.32
N VAL A 317 -2.99 25.12 -0.29
CA VAL A 317 -3.45 25.41 -1.66
C VAL A 317 -4.38 26.62 -1.72
N ARG A 318 -5.09 26.94 -0.64
CA ARG A 318 -6.02 28.07 -0.57
C ARG A 318 -5.36 29.40 -0.91
N SER A 319 -4.10 29.65 -0.53
CA SER A 319 -3.42 30.92 -0.85
C SER A 319 -3.09 31.09 -2.34
N LEU A 320 -3.11 30.02 -3.11
CA LEU A 320 -2.60 29.96 -4.49
C LEU A 320 -3.73 29.83 -5.52
N VAL A 321 -4.93 29.48 -5.05
CA VAL A 321 -6.14 29.43 -5.85
C VAL A 321 -6.74 30.84 -6.01
N ALA A 322 -7.28 31.12 -7.19
CA ALA A 322 -7.96 32.38 -7.47
C ALA A 322 -9.12 32.63 -6.49
N GLN A 323 -9.24 33.87 -5.98
CA GLN A 323 -10.24 34.25 -4.98
C GLN A 323 -11.68 33.89 -5.41
N SER A 324 -11.99 34.00 -6.71
CA SER A 324 -13.30 33.64 -7.27
C SER A 324 -13.67 32.16 -7.12
N TYR A 325 -12.68 31.26 -7.00
CA TYR A 325 -12.92 29.83 -6.75
C TYR A 325 -13.04 29.56 -5.25
N ILE A 326 -12.24 30.24 -4.42
CA ILE A 326 -12.35 30.18 -2.96
C ILE A 326 -13.75 30.63 -2.53
N ASP A 327 -14.22 31.78 -3.04
CA ASP A 327 -15.54 32.32 -2.74
C ASP A 327 -16.68 31.36 -3.13
N ARG A 328 -16.46 30.45 -4.10
CA ARG A 328 -17.44 29.41 -4.50
C ARG A 328 -17.37 28.16 -3.62
N ILE A 329 -16.17 27.72 -3.24
CA ILE A 329 -15.97 26.53 -2.41
C ILE A 329 -16.36 26.82 -0.95
N GLU A 330 -15.97 27.98 -0.44
CA GLU A 330 -16.21 28.39 0.95
C GLU A 330 -17.57 29.06 1.15
N LYS A 331 -18.37 29.21 0.09
CA LYS A 331 -19.63 29.97 0.14
C LYS A 331 -20.61 29.44 1.16
N SER A 332 -20.77 28.12 1.17
CA SER A 332 -21.61 27.40 2.13
C SER A 332 -21.02 27.48 3.55
N GLY A 333 -19.77 27.91 3.71
CA GLY A 333 -18.93 27.85 4.89
C GLY A 333 -18.14 26.53 4.96
N PRO A 334 -16.82 26.55 5.19
CA PRO A 334 -16.08 25.31 5.43
C PRO A 334 -16.55 24.63 6.72
N VAL A 335 -16.60 23.29 6.73
CA VAL A 335 -16.95 22.51 7.92
C VAL A 335 -15.72 21.76 8.41
N LEU A 336 -15.23 22.18 9.58
CA LEU A 336 -14.16 21.49 10.28
C LEU A 336 -14.68 20.20 10.93
N LEU A 337 -14.14 19.07 10.49
CA LEU A 337 -14.32 17.76 11.09
C LEU A 337 -13.23 17.56 12.14
N ARG A 338 -13.63 17.62 13.40
CA ARG A 338 -12.70 17.41 14.53
C ARG A 338 -12.27 15.95 14.57
N GLU A 339 -11.05 15.66 15.01
CA GLU A 339 -10.60 14.29 15.26
C GLU A 339 -11.08 13.78 16.63
N SER A 340 -10.98 14.65 17.65
CA SER A 340 -11.34 14.37 19.04
C SER A 340 -12.83 14.13 19.26
N ARG A 341 -13.16 13.14 20.11
CA ARG A 341 -14.53 12.80 20.53
C ARG A 341 -14.86 13.36 21.91
N THR A 342 -16.09 13.82 22.13
CA THR A 342 -16.54 14.12 23.51
C THR A 342 -16.77 12.83 24.30
N PRO A 343 -16.80 12.87 25.64
CA PRO A 343 -17.17 11.71 26.47
C PRO A 343 -18.51 11.07 26.05
N GLU A 344 -19.51 11.89 25.71
CA GLU A 344 -20.80 11.43 25.24
C GLU A 344 -20.73 10.74 23.87
N GLU A 345 -19.98 11.32 22.91
CA GLU A 345 -19.75 10.69 21.60
C GLU A 345 -19.01 9.35 21.76
N ALA A 346 -18.01 9.30 22.64
CA ALA A 346 -17.26 8.09 22.94
C ALA A 346 -18.16 6.98 23.50
N ARG A 347 -19.07 7.34 24.43
CA ARG A 347 -20.06 6.43 24.99
C ARG A 347 -20.98 5.86 23.92
N LEU A 348 -21.47 6.71 23.02
CA LEU A 348 -22.36 6.28 21.93
C LEU A 348 -21.67 5.33 20.95
N ILE A 349 -20.42 5.63 20.55
CA ILE A 349 -19.61 4.78 19.65
C ILE A 349 -19.44 3.36 20.21
N ILE A 350 -19.01 3.27 21.47
CA ILE A 350 -18.75 1.99 22.11
C ILE A 350 -20.06 1.22 22.34
N SER A 351 -21.11 1.92 22.81
CA SER A 351 -22.43 1.29 23.04
C SER A 351 -23.01 0.72 21.75
N LYS A 352 -22.92 1.45 20.63
CA LYS A 352 -23.47 1.02 19.34
C LYS A 352 -22.77 -0.23 18.80
N ARG A 353 -21.45 -0.32 18.95
CA ARG A 353 -20.65 -1.48 18.53
C ARG A 353 -20.93 -2.72 19.37
N LEU A 354 -21.03 -2.56 20.69
CA LEU A 354 -21.41 -3.65 21.60
C LEU A 354 -22.83 -4.16 21.30
N ALA A 355 -23.78 -3.25 21.09
CA ALA A 355 -25.15 -3.61 20.73
C ALA A 355 -25.19 -4.41 19.42
N TYR A 356 -24.52 -3.95 18.37
CA TYR A 356 -24.46 -4.65 17.09
C TYR A 356 -23.79 -6.03 17.22
N HIS A 357 -22.69 -6.12 17.96
CA HIS A 357 -21.99 -7.39 18.18
C HIS A 357 -22.86 -8.41 18.94
N SER A 358 -23.64 -7.95 19.92
CA SER A 358 -24.62 -8.78 20.64
C SER A 358 -25.74 -9.28 19.73
N GLU A 359 -26.27 -8.41 18.86
CA GLU A 359 -27.31 -8.77 17.88
C GLU A 359 -26.84 -9.82 16.87
N VAL A 360 -25.59 -9.73 16.41
CA VAL A 360 -25.03 -10.66 15.41
C VAL A 360 -24.70 -12.03 16.01
N ASN A 361 -24.21 -12.08 17.25
CA ASN A 361 -23.68 -13.30 17.87
C ASN A 361 -24.66 -14.07 18.76
N GLY A 362 -25.91 -13.60 18.90
CA GLY A 362 -27.06 -14.50 19.15
C GLY A 362 -27.54 -14.71 20.59
N ASP A 363 -27.26 -13.82 21.55
CA ASP A 363 -27.78 -13.96 22.93
C ASP A 363 -29.02 -13.09 23.26
N GLY A 364 -29.53 -12.29 22.31
CA GLY A 364 -30.78 -11.52 22.49
C GLY A 364 -30.74 -10.46 23.62
N LEU A 365 -29.55 -10.15 24.14
CA LEU A 365 -29.34 -9.16 25.18
C LEU A 365 -29.15 -7.78 24.55
N SER A 366 -30.13 -6.90 24.78
CA SER A 366 -29.98 -5.47 24.57
C SER A 366 -29.02 -4.92 25.63
N PHE A 367 -27.86 -4.40 25.21
CA PHE A 367 -26.92 -3.68 26.06
C PHE A 367 -27.13 -2.17 25.85
N PRO A 368 -27.87 -1.46 26.73
CA PRO A 368 -28.25 -0.08 26.44
C PRO A 368 -27.16 0.94 26.76
N ASP A 369 -26.13 0.56 27.53
CA ASP A 369 -25.15 1.54 28.02
C ASP A 369 -23.76 0.97 28.29
N ALA A 370 -22.78 1.38 27.50
CA ALA A 370 -21.37 1.04 27.72
C ALA A 370 -20.82 1.53 29.07
N SER A 371 -21.47 2.52 29.70
CA SER A 371 -21.11 2.98 31.06
C SER A 371 -21.28 1.92 32.14
N GLN A 372 -22.09 0.88 31.91
CA GLN A 372 -22.20 -0.25 32.84
C GLN A 372 -20.98 -1.17 32.81
N PHE A 373 -20.27 -1.22 31.68
CA PHE A 373 -19.13 -2.11 31.47
C PHE A 373 -17.79 -1.41 31.73
N PHE A 374 -17.64 -0.16 31.29
CA PHE A 374 -16.40 0.60 31.43
C PHE A 374 -16.40 1.59 32.62
N GLY A 375 -17.57 1.88 33.19
CA GLY A 375 -17.77 2.95 34.19
C GLY A 375 -17.81 4.35 33.55
N PRO A 376 -18.45 5.35 34.18
CA PRO A 376 -18.51 6.72 33.66
C PRO A 376 -17.13 7.38 33.57
N GLN A 377 -16.21 7.03 34.49
CA GLN A 377 -14.85 7.56 34.55
C GLN A 377 -14.03 7.26 33.29
N PHE A 378 -14.24 6.12 32.63
CA PHE A 378 -13.53 5.77 31.39
C PHE A 378 -13.80 6.78 30.27
N PHE A 379 -15.06 7.20 30.12
CA PHE A 379 -15.45 8.14 29.06
C PHE A 379 -15.00 9.57 29.36
N GLU A 380 -14.90 9.94 30.65
CA GLU A 380 -14.31 11.21 31.08
C GLU A 380 -12.79 11.23 30.89
N GLU A 381 -12.11 10.11 31.18
CA GLU A 381 -10.65 9.94 31.08
C GLU A 381 -10.16 9.92 29.63
N PHE A 382 -10.83 9.15 28.76
CA PHE A 382 -10.46 8.98 27.35
C PHE A 382 -11.25 9.87 26.39
N GLY A 383 -12.07 10.77 26.94
CA GLY A 383 -12.66 11.89 26.20
C GLY A 383 -11.56 12.78 25.60
N GLY A 384 -11.74 13.20 24.35
CA GLY A 384 -10.76 14.00 23.60
C GLY A 384 -9.86 13.19 22.67
N LEU A 385 -9.89 11.84 22.73
CA LEU A 385 -9.18 10.97 21.79
C LEU A 385 -9.89 10.85 20.44
N SER A 386 -9.15 10.38 19.43
CA SER A 386 -9.72 10.01 18.14
C SER A 386 -10.54 8.72 18.26
N THR A 387 -11.51 8.51 17.36
CA THR A 387 -12.33 7.30 17.35
C THR A 387 -11.47 6.03 17.34
N ARG A 388 -10.41 5.99 16.53
CA ARG A 388 -9.49 4.84 16.48
C ARG A 388 -8.86 4.54 17.84
N ARG A 389 -8.24 5.54 18.46
CA ARG A 389 -7.58 5.40 19.78
C ARG A 389 -8.56 5.03 20.88
N LEU A 390 -9.76 5.61 20.84
CA LEU A 390 -10.82 5.28 21.77
C LEU A 390 -11.18 3.78 21.71
N LEU A 391 -11.30 3.22 20.51
CA LEU A 391 -11.60 1.80 20.33
C LEU A 391 -10.44 0.89 20.76
N GLU A 392 -9.19 1.28 20.49
CA GLU A 392 -7.99 0.56 20.95
C GLU A 392 -7.94 0.48 22.49
N HIS A 393 -8.24 1.59 23.19
CA HIS A 393 -8.31 1.61 24.66
C HIS A 393 -9.50 0.80 25.21
N ALA A 394 -10.66 0.85 24.55
CA ALA A 394 -11.80 0.02 24.92
C ALA A 394 -11.48 -1.48 24.78
N GLN A 395 -10.76 -1.85 23.73
CA GLN A 395 -10.32 -3.23 23.49
C GLN A 395 -9.31 -3.70 24.55
N SER A 396 -8.30 -2.88 24.88
CA SER A 396 -7.31 -3.22 25.92
C SER A 396 -7.96 -3.43 27.28
N ARG A 397 -8.88 -2.53 27.67
CA ARG A 397 -9.56 -2.61 28.98
C ARG A 397 -10.50 -3.82 29.08
N LEU A 398 -11.12 -4.22 27.97
CA LEU A 398 -11.86 -5.47 27.88
C LEU A 398 -10.93 -6.68 28.08
N ARG A 399 -9.77 -6.74 27.42
CA ARG A 399 -8.81 -7.85 27.60
C ARG A 399 -8.23 -7.92 29.02
N GLU A 400 -8.00 -6.77 29.65
CA GLU A 400 -7.51 -6.69 31.03
C GLU A 400 -8.55 -7.18 32.04
N ALA A 401 -9.81 -6.74 31.92
CA ALA A 401 -10.89 -7.14 32.83
C ALA A 401 -11.15 -8.66 32.84
N THR A 402 -10.70 -9.35 31.79
CA THR A 402 -11.07 -10.74 31.51
C THR A 402 -9.93 -11.69 31.83
N SER A 403 -8.71 -11.16 31.92
CA SER A 403 -7.54 -11.83 32.49
C SER A 403 -7.60 -12.03 34.02
N THR A 404 -8.53 -11.36 34.72
CA THR A 404 -8.63 -11.39 36.19
C THR A 404 -9.62 -12.40 36.78
N GLU A 405 -10.41 -13.12 35.97
CA GLU A 405 -11.33 -14.16 36.45
C GLU A 405 -11.15 -15.48 35.68
N GLY A 406 -10.38 -16.42 36.24
CA GLY A 406 -10.45 -17.84 35.87
C GLY A 406 -9.16 -18.45 35.31
N ASP A 407 -8.49 -19.20 36.18
CA ASP A 407 -7.31 -20.03 35.94
C ASP A 407 -7.55 -21.17 34.91
N ASP A 408 -6.46 -21.62 34.30
CA ASP A 408 -6.26 -22.90 33.57
C ASP A 408 -7.07 -23.21 32.28
N ARG A 409 -6.63 -22.71 31.11
CA ARG A 409 -6.76 -23.43 29.82
C ARG A 409 -5.53 -23.24 28.93
N GLU A 410 -5.09 -24.35 28.31
CA GLU A 410 -3.96 -24.45 27.37
C GLU A 410 -4.06 -23.46 26.19
N PRO A 411 -2.93 -22.95 25.66
CA PRO A 411 -2.94 -22.00 24.56
C PRO A 411 -3.39 -22.70 23.27
N GLU A 412 -4.56 -22.32 22.76
CA GLU A 412 -4.93 -22.54 21.35
C GLU A 412 -3.95 -21.79 20.43
N PRO A 413 -3.71 -22.27 19.19
CA PRO A 413 -2.80 -21.63 18.27
C PRO A 413 -3.31 -20.23 17.91
N GLU A 414 -2.53 -19.21 18.27
CA GLU A 414 -2.84 -17.79 18.07
C GLU A 414 -3.25 -17.52 16.63
N ARG A 415 -4.50 -17.09 16.44
CA ARG A 415 -4.89 -16.40 15.20
C ARG A 415 -4.22 -15.04 15.20
N PRO A 416 -3.56 -14.63 14.10
CA PRO A 416 -2.84 -13.37 14.07
C PRO A 416 -3.83 -12.21 14.28
N SER A 417 -3.51 -11.33 15.23
CA SER A 417 -4.32 -10.15 15.52
C SER A 417 -4.41 -9.25 14.28
N PHE A 418 -5.55 -8.56 14.11
CA PHE A 418 -5.80 -7.64 13.00
C PHE A 418 -4.66 -6.61 12.81
N ILE A 419 -3.95 -6.23 13.89
CA ILE A 419 -2.79 -5.33 13.83
C ILE A 419 -1.62 -5.97 13.06
N SER A 420 -1.40 -7.28 13.14
CA SER A 420 -0.37 -7.99 12.38
C SER A 420 -0.69 -8.05 10.88
N THR A 421 -1.95 -8.33 10.50
CA THR A 421 -2.37 -8.36 9.09
C THR A 421 -2.46 -6.96 8.50
N LEU A 422 -2.86 -5.97 9.31
CA LEU A 422 -2.96 -4.57 8.90
C LEU A 422 -1.59 -3.87 8.91
N ALA A 423 -0.65 -4.24 9.79
CA ALA A 423 0.75 -3.78 9.73
C ALA A 423 1.47 -4.36 8.51
N GLN A 424 1.19 -5.62 8.14
CA GLN A 424 1.63 -6.19 6.86
C GLN A 424 1.00 -5.51 5.64
N ALA A 425 -0.23 -4.98 5.74
CA ALA A 425 -0.93 -4.32 4.63
C ALA A 425 -0.71 -2.78 4.56
N LEU A 426 -0.36 -2.13 5.68
CA LEU A 426 -0.15 -0.69 5.80
C LEU A 426 1.34 -0.30 5.85
N GLY A 427 2.24 -1.14 6.39
CA GLY A 427 3.70 -1.00 6.22
C GLY A 427 4.16 -1.22 4.77
N GLN A 428 3.19 -1.50 3.91
CA GLN A 428 3.34 -1.76 2.50
C GLN A 428 2.77 -0.54 1.72
N ALA A 429 1.74 0.16 2.25
CA ALA A 429 1.05 1.32 1.64
C ALA A 429 1.76 2.66 1.85
N ILE A 430 2.70 2.76 2.77
CA ILE A 430 3.65 3.86 2.83
C ILE A 430 4.98 3.22 2.50
N GLY A 431 5.30 3.28 1.21
CA GLY A 431 6.38 2.56 0.58
C GLY A 431 7.06 3.46 -0.43
N PHE A 432 7.64 4.56 0.05
CA PHE A 432 9.02 4.67 -0.35
C PHE A 432 9.66 3.43 0.34
N ASN A 433 9.91 2.32 -0.41
CA ASN A 433 10.78 1.15 -0.23
C ASN A 433 11.22 0.68 -1.65
N ASP A 434 12.52 0.77 -1.99
CA ASP A 434 13.28 0.25 -3.17
C ASP A 434 14.36 -0.55 -2.44
N GLU A 435 14.16 -1.85 -2.30
CA GLU A 435 14.70 -2.95 -3.06
C GLU A 435 14.08 -3.15 -4.41
N PRO A 436 14.97 -3.36 -5.38
CA PRO A 436 15.06 -4.59 -6.15
C PRO A 436 15.58 -5.76 -5.29
N ASP A 437 14.64 -6.63 -4.90
CA ASP A 437 14.86 -7.99 -4.42
C ASP A 437 15.61 -8.81 -5.49
N ALA A 438 16.11 -9.99 -5.10
CA ALA A 438 16.47 -11.05 -6.03
C ALA A 438 15.53 -11.04 -7.27
N PRO A 439 16.03 -11.20 -8.51
CA PRO A 439 15.25 -10.89 -9.70
C PRO A 439 13.88 -11.57 -9.65
N GLY A 440 12.88 -10.73 -9.37
CA GLY A 440 11.47 -10.96 -9.61
C GLY A 440 10.60 -11.52 -8.48
N SER A 441 10.79 -11.16 -7.20
CA SER A 441 9.70 -11.26 -6.22
C SER A 441 9.16 -9.89 -5.80
N LEU A 442 7.99 -9.52 -6.29
CA LEU A 442 7.29 -8.25 -6.03
C LEU A 442 6.60 -8.28 -4.66
N SER A 443 6.68 -7.22 -3.85
CA SER A 443 5.92 -7.15 -2.59
C SER A 443 4.41 -6.98 -2.82
N ALA A 444 3.58 -7.36 -1.84
CA ALA A 444 2.12 -7.26 -1.98
C ALA A 444 1.61 -5.80 -2.16
N VAL A 445 2.32 -4.74 -1.74
CA VAL A 445 1.90 -3.37 -2.15
C VAL A 445 2.47 -2.90 -3.45
N GLN A 446 3.64 -3.36 -3.89
CA GLN A 446 4.01 -3.17 -5.30
C GLN A 446 2.96 -3.82 -6.20
N PHE A 447 2.47 -5.02 -5.85
CA PHE A 447 1.31 -5.61 -6.52
C PHE A 447 0.04 -4.77 -6.39
N ARG A 448 -0.20 -4.05 -5.28
CA ARG A 448 -1.35 -3.13 -5.15
C ARG A 448 -1.22 -1.91 -6.06
N GLU A 449 -0.09 -1.23 -6.10
CA GLU A 449 0.11 -0.07 -6.98
C GLU A 449 0.11 -0.49 -8.46
N MET A 450 0.76 -1.60 -8.78
CA MET A 450 0.71 -2.21 -10.10
C MET A 450 -0.71 -2.63 -10.45
N TRP A 451 -1.48 -3.17 -9.50
CA TRP A 451 -2.88 -3.48 -9.68
C TRP A 451 -3.74 -2.24 -9.92
N GLU A 452 -3.53 -1.15 -9.19
CA GLU A 452 -4.27 0.10 -9.39
C GLU A 452 -3.98 0.72 -10.76
N ARG A 453 -2.71 0.75 -11.18
CA ARG A 453 -2.33 1.19 -12.53
C ARG A 453 -2.89 0.25 -13.60
N PHE A 454 -2.67 -1.05 -13.45
CA PHE A 454 -3.14 -2.07 -14.37
C PHE A 454 -4.67 -2.05 -14.49
N ALA A 455 -5.41 -1.94 -13.39
CA ALA A 455 -6.87 -1.88 -13.40
C ALA A 455 -7.42 -0.57 -14.00
N ASN A 456 -6.71 0.56 -13.85
CA ASN A 456 -7.09 1.83 -14.47
C ASN A 456 -6.79 1.87 -15.98
N GLU A 457 -5.74 1.18 -16.42
CA GLU A 457 -5.34 1.05 -17.83
C GLU A 457 -6.07 -0.09 -18.55
N SER A 458 -6.60 -1.06 -17.80
CA SER A 458 -7.27 -2.24 -18.36
C SER A 458 -8.51 -1.85 -19.17
N GLU A 459 -8.54 -2.27 -20.42
CA GLU A 459 -9.70 -2.22 -21.30
C GLU A 459 -10.37 -3.59 -21.43
N ALA A 460 -10.39 -4.37 -20.35
CA ALA A 460 -11.00 -5.69 -20.34
C ALA A 460 -12.45 -5.63 -20.85
N GLU A 461 -12.77 -6.47 -21.84
CA GLU A 461 -14.09 -6.56 -22.43
C GLU A 461 -14.63 -7.98 -22.23
N MET A 462 -15.79 -8.11 -21.56
CA MET A 462 -16.47 -9.39 -21.38
C MET A 462 -16.70 -10.09 -22.75
N PRO A 463 -16.26 -11.35 -22.92
CA PRO A 463 -16.45 -12.09 -24.16
C PRO A 463 -17.92 -12.38 -24.46
N ALA A 464 -18.25 -12.47 -25.74
CA ALA A 464 -19.59 -12.85 -26.21
C ALA A 464 -19.84 -14.37 -26.18
N ASP A 465 -18.79 -15.19 -26.10
CA ASP A 465 -18.89 -16.65 -25.96
C ASP A 465 -19.08 -17.03 -24.48
N GLU A 466 -20.21 -17.67 -24.20
CA GLU A 466 -20.54 -18.14 -22.86
C GLU A 466 -19.63 -19.29 -22.39
N GLY A 467 -19.00 -20.03 -23.32
CA GLY A 467 -17.99 -21.04 -22.99
C GLY A 467 -16.75 -20.44 -22.35
N GLU A 468 -16.26 -19.32 -22.90
CA GLU A 468 -15.16 -18.55 -22.31
C GLU A 468 -15.52 -17.97 -20.94
N LEU A 469 -16.79 -17.57 -20.73
CA LEU A 469 -17.26 -17.11 -19.41
C LEU A 469 -17.19 -18.21 -18.36
N VAL A 470 -17.40 -19.48 -18.71
CA VAL A 470 -17.18 -20.61 -17.79
C VAL A 470 -15.71 -20.72 -17.41
N ASP A 471 -14.80 -20.52 -18.36
CA ASP A 471 -13.36 -20.58 -18.12
C ASP A 471 -12.88 -19.39 -17.26
N ILE A 472 -13.47 -18.20 -17.47
CA ILE A 472 -13.27 -17.02 -16.63
C ILE A 472 -13.73 -17.28 -15.21
N LEU A 473 -14.97 -17.74 -15.03
CA LEU A 473 -15.52 -18.02 -13.71
C LEU A 473 -14.76 -19.14 -12.99
N SER A 474 -14.44 -20.23 -13.68
CA SER A 474 -13.68 -21.34 -13.09
C SER A 474 -12.28 -20.86 -12.66
N GLY A 475 -11.60 -20.07 -13.49
CA GLY A 475 -10.32 -19.48 -13.14
C GLY A 475 -10.41 -18.52 -11.95
N ALA A 476 -11.44 -17.67 -11.91
CA ALA A 476 -11.68 -16.76 -10.79
C ALA A 476 -11.98 -17.53 -9.48
N LEU A 477 -12.79 -18.59 -9.53
CA LEU A 477 -13.08 -19.42 -8.34
C LEU A 477 -11.82 -20.14 -7.83
N GLN A 478 -10.91 -20.56 -8.72
CA GLN A 478 -9.63 -21.15 -8.32
C GLN A 478 -8.67 -20.12 -7.70
N LEU A 479 -8.62 -18.89 -8.22
CA LEU A 479 -7.84 -17.81 -7.62
C LEU A 479 -8.44 -17.36 -6.28
N ALA A 480 -9.77 -17.28 -6.17
CA ALA A 480 -10.44 -17.01 -4.90
C ALA A 480 -10.14 -18.07 -3.83
N ARG A 481 -9.83 -19.32 -4.22
CA ARG A 481 -9.32 -20.34 -3.29
C ARG A 481 -7.97 -19.95 -2.67
N GLU A 482 -7.09 -19.35 -3.47
CA GLU A 482 -5.75 -18.92 -3.07
C GLU A 482 -5.83 -17.72 -2.11
N GLU A 483 -6.81 -16.83 -2.29
CA GLU A 483 -7.08 -15.70 -1.37
C GLU A 483 -7.43 -16.10 0.08
N TRP A 484 -7.79 -17.36 0.32
CA TRP A 484 -8.16 -17.87 1.64
C TRP A 484 -7.18 -18.91 2.18
N ASN A 485 -5.94 -18.94 1.68
CA ASN A 485 -4.89 -19.88 2.10
C ASN A 485 -5.38 -21.34 2.19
N ARG A 486 -6.20 -21.76 1.21
CA ARG A 486 -6.82 -23.10 1.16
C ARG A 486 -7.71 -23.46 2.37
N ALA A 487 -8.15 -22.48 3.18
CA ALA A 487 -9.19 -22.68 4.19
C ALA A 487 -10.54 -23.12 3.56
N ILE A 488 -10.68 -22.86 2.25
CA ILE A 488 -11.71 -23.40 1.38
C ILE A 488 -11.09 -24.35 0.35
N GLU A 489 -11.68 -25.53 0.20
CA GLU A 489 -11.42 -26.43 -0.91
C GLU A 489 -12.46 -26.17 -2.00
N ILE A 490 -11.97 -25.92 -3.22
CA ILE A 490 -12.82 -25.67 -4.39
C ILE A 490 -12.43 -26.65 -5.48
N THR A 491 -13.40 -27.44 -5.92
CA THR A 491 -13.28 -28.29 -7.10
C THR A 491 -14.28 -27.82 -8.15
N THR A 492 -13.79 -27.47 -9.33
CA THR A 492 -14.61 -27.08 -10.47
C THR A 492 -14.48 -28.13 -11.57
N LYS A 493 -15.60 -28.60 -12.11
CA LYS A 493 -15.63 -29.54 -13.24
C LYS A 493 -16.54 -28.98 -14.33
N ARG A 494 -15.96 -28.65 -15.49
CA ARG A 494 -16.73 -28.24 -16.67
C ARG A 494 -17.62 -29.39 -17.12
N LEU A 495 -18.86 -29.07 -17.47
CA LEU A 495 -19.83 -30.00 -18.00
C LEU A 495 -20.16 -29.64 -19.44
N GLU A 496 -20.06 -30.63 -20.32
CA GLU A 496 -20.49 -30.53 -21.71
C GLU A 496 -21.96 -30.98 -21.80
N LEU A 497 -22.89 -30.06 -21.59
CA LEU A 497 -24.34 -30.31 -21.67
C LEU A 497 -24.91 -29.93 -23.05
N GLY A 498 -24.07 -29.93 -24.08
CA GLY A 498 -24.36 -29.54 -25.46
C GLY A 498 -23.98 -28.08 -25.79
N ASP A 499 -23.90 -27.76 -27.09
CA ASP A 499 -23.29 -26.52 -27.65
C ASP A 499 -23.91 -25.19 -27.19
N GLU A 500 -25.05 -25.18 -26.49
CA GLU A 500 -25.76 -23.94 -26.10
C GLU A 500 -26.02 -23.81 -24.59
N LEU A 501 -25.49 -24.71 -23.74
CA LEU A 501 -25.65 -24.60 -22.28
C LEU A 501 -24.33 -24.86 -21.55
N PRO A 502 -23.49 -23.83 -21.39
CA PRO A 502 -22.28 -23.93 -20.60
C PRO A 502 -22.61 -24.10 -19.13
N ALA A 503 -22.02 -25.13 -18.52
CA ALA A 503 -22.23 -25.45 -17.12
C ALA A 503 -20.94 -25.92 -16.45
N LEU A 504 -20.91 -25.76 -15.12
CA LEU A 504 -19.84 -26.29 -14.29
C LEU A 504 -20.42 -26.86 -12.99
N ASP A 505 -19.90 -27.98 -12.53
CA ASP A 505 -20.14 -28.48 -11.17
C ASP A 505 -19.08 -27.87 -10.24
N LEU A 506 -19.54 -27.20 -9.19
CA LEU A 506 -18.75 -26.56 -8.16
C LEU A 506 -18.96 -27.28 -6.84
N THR A 507 -17.92 -27.91 -6.32
CA THR A 507 -17.89 -28.43 -4.96
C THR A 507 -17.05 -27.51 -4.09
N VAL A 508 -17.65 -26.99 -3.01
CA VAL A 508 -17.02 -26.12 -2.02
C VAL A 508 -17.01 -26.85 -0.68
N ARG A 509 -15.86 -26.89 0.00
CA ARG A 509 -15.74 -27.33 1.40
C ARG A 509 -14.98 -26.29 2.20
N HIS A 510 -15.47 -25.97 3.39
CA HIS A 510 -14.80 -25.07 4.33
C HIS A 510 -14.18 -25.87 5.45
N ARG A 511 -13.10 -25.37 6.04
CA ARG A 511 -12.51 -25.95 7.26
C ARG A 511 -13.47 -25.97 8.45
N THR A 512 -14.51 -25.13 8.44
CA THR A 512 -15.59 -25.09 9.45
C THR A 512 -16.58 -26.26 9.35
N GLY A 513 -16.44 -27.14 8.35
CA GLY A 513 -17.30 -28.30 8.13
C GLY A 513 -18.44 -28.07 7.15
N PHE A 514 -18.61 -26.85 6.62
CA PHE A 514 -19.57 -26.58 5.54
C PHE A 514 -19.11 -27.27 4.25
N ALA A 515 -19.97 -28.07 3.62
CA ALA A 515 -19.72 -28.67 2.33
C ALA A 515 -20.96 -28.49 1.45
N ASN A 516 -20.76 -28.04 0.22
CA ASN A 516 -21.84 -27.79 -0.73
C ASN A 516 -21.40 -28.21 -2.13
N ASP A 517 -22.22 -29.01 -2.80
CA ASP A 517 -22.00 -29.42 -4.19
C ASP A 517 -23.13 -28.83 -5.03
N VAL A 518 -22.81 -27.85 -5.87
CA VAL A 518 -23.77 -27.07 -6.66
C VAL A 518 -23.43 -27.09 -8.14
N ARG A 519 -24.46 -27.06 -8.99
CA ARG A 519 -24.30 -26.93 -10.43
C ARG A 519 -24.54 -25.49 -10.86
N ILE A 520 -23.64 -24.91 -11.63
CA ILE A 520 -23.72 -23.54 -12.13
C ILE A 520 -23.99 -23.57 -13.62
N PHE A 521 -24.97 -22.79 -14.06
CA PHE A 521 -25.30 -22.57 -15.47
C PHE A 521 -25.06 -21.12 -15.83
N ILE A 522 -24.43 -20.85 -16.98
CA ILE A 522 -24.35 -19.51 -17.55
C ILE A 522 -25.47 -19.37 -18.58
N CYS A 523 -26.30 -18.33 -18.46
CA CYS A 523 -27.48 -18.12 -19.29
C CYS A 523 -27.58 -16.66 -19.73
N ASN A 524 -26.72 -16.27 -20.68
CA ASN A 524 -26.66 -14.92 -21.27
C ASN A 524 -27.45 -14.80 -22.59
N GLY A 525 -28.18 -15.86 -22.98
CA GLY A 525 -29.08 -15.82 -24.12
C GLY A 525 -30.02 -14.61 -24.03
N LYS A 526 -30.26 -13.98 -25.18
CA LYS A 526 -31.23 -12.89 -25.29
C LYS A 526 -32.60 -13.31 -24.77
N THR A 527 -33.25 -12.41 -24.04
CA THR A 527 -34.63 -12.62 -23.54
C THR A 527 -35.61 -12.71 -24.71
N GLN A 528 -35.34 -11.95 -25.78
CA GLN A 528 -36.14 -11.87 -26.99
C GLN A 528 -35.87 -13.08 -27.92
N GLY A 529 -36.92 -13.65 -28.50
CA GLY A 529 -36.79 -14.77 -29.46
C GLY A 529 -36.47 -16.12 -28.83
N GLY A 530 -36.73 -16.26 -27.53
CA GLY A 530 -36.72 -17.55 -26.83
C GLY A 530 -35.35 -18.21 -26.67
N ALA A 531 -34.24 -17.50 -26.91
CA ALA A 531 -32.90 -18.05 -26.67
C ALA A 531 -32.69 -18.38 -25.18
N LEU A 532 -32.97 -17.40 -24.29
CA LEU A 532 -32.93 -17.64 -22.84
C LEU A 532 -33.90 -18.74 -22.40
N LYS A 533 -35.09 -18.80 -23.00
CA LYS A 533 -36.06 -19.86 -22.71
C LYS A 533 -35.52 -21.25 -23.09
N ARG A 534 -34.91 -21.40 -24.27
CA ARG A 534 -34.28 -22.65 -24.71
C ARG A 534 -33.16 -23.08 -23.76
N GLN A 535 -32.37 -22.12 -23.28
CA GLN A 535 -31.37 -22.38 -22.23
C GLN A 535 -32.04 -22.86 -20.95
N LEU A 536 -33.08 -22.17 -20.46
CA LEU A 536 -33.84 -22.55 -19.27
C LEU A 536 -34.47 -23.95 -19.36
N ASP A 537 -35.05 -24.32 -20.51
CA ASP A 537 -35.63 -25.65 -20.71
C ASP A 537 -34.55 -26.75 -20.62
N LYS A 538 -33.33 -26.48 -21.14
CA LYS A 538 -32.16 -27.36 -20.98
C LYS A 538 -31.64 -27.36 -19.54
N VAL A 539 -31.67 -26.23 -18.84
CA VAL A 539 -31.30 -26.14 -17.41
C VAL A 539 -32.21 -27.03 -16.59
N LEU A 540 -33.54 -26.89 -16.74
CA LEU A 540 -34.54 -27.65 -15.99
C LEU A 540 -34.39 -29.16 -16.17
N THR A 541 -34.06 -29.62 -17.38
CA THR A 541 -33.78 -31.04 -17.65
C THR A 541 -32.42 -31.50 -17.10
N SER A 542 -31.47 -30.58 -16.93
CA SER A 542 -30.11 -30.86 -16.49
C SER A 542 -29.87 -30.62 -14.99
N MET A 543 -30.87 -30.18 -14.20
CA MET A 543 -30.73 -29.98 -12.75
C MET A 543 -30.44 -31.28 -12.00
N GLN A 544 -31.00 -32.42 -12.45
CA GLN A 544 -30.76 -33.77 -11.89
C GLN A 544 -30.88 -33.86 -10.35
N GLY A 545 -31.71 -33.03 -9.73
CA GLY A 545 -31.91 -33.02 -8.26
C GLY A 545 -30.76 -32.41 -7.44
N LYS A 546 -29.71 -31.89 -8.09
CA LYS A 546 -28.66 -31.11 -7.41
C LYS A 546 -29.11 -29.66 -7.20
N PRO A 547 -28.65 -28.97 -6.14
CA PRO A 547 -28.86 -27.54 -5.99
C PRO A 547 -28.11 -26.77 -7.10
N CYS A 548 -28.79 -25.82 -7.74
CA CYS A 548 -28.26 -25.14 -8.93
C CYS A 548 -28.22 -23.62 -8.79
N PHE A 549 -27.20 -22.99 -9.37
CA PHE A 549 -27.14 -21.56 -9.62
C PHE A 549 -27.27 -21.28 -11.11
N MET A 550 -28.02 -20.23 -11.45
CA MET A 550 -28.09 -19.69 -12.79
C MET A 550 -27.52 -18.28 -12.79
N LEU A 551 -26.46 -18.08 -13.58
CA LEU A 551 -25.73 -16.83 -13.69
C LEU A 551 -26.12 -16.09 -14.97
N ARG A 552 -26.23 -14.77 -14.87
CA ARG A 552 -26.49 -13.89 -16.00
C ARG A 552 -25.73 -12.57 -15.84
N ALA A 553 -25.27 -12.00 -16.95
CA ALA A 553 -24.53 -10.73 -17.02
C ALA A 553 -25.41 -9.47 -17.00
N SER A 554 -26.69 -9.63 -17.33
CA SER A 554 -27.72 -8.59 -17.32
C SER A 554 -28.91 -8.99 -16.45
N ASP A 555 -29.75 -8.01 -16.09
CA ASP A 555 -30.91 -8.22 -15.21
C ASP A 555 -31.80 -9.38 -15.70
N PHE A 556 -32.26 -10.22 -14.76
CA PHE A 556 -33.24 -11.26 -15.08
C PHE A 556 -34.57 -10.63 -15.51
N PRO A 557 -35.31 -11.21 -16.47
CA PRO A 557 -36.60 -10.68 -16.86
C PRO A 557 -37.59 -10.69 -15.67
N PRO A 558 -38.50 -9.70 -15.58
CA PRO A 558 -39.41 -9.58 -14.45
C PRO A 558 -40.37 -10.77 -14.38
N ASN A 559 -40.97 -10.97 -13.21
CA ASN A 559 -41.89 -12.08 -12.94
C ASN A 559 -43.24 -11.86 -13.63
N SER A 560 -43.29 -12.03 -14.96
CA SER A 560 -44.48 -11.85 -15.80
C SER A 560 -45.17 -13.19 -16.08
N LYS A 561 -46.28 -13.16 -16.83
CA LYS A 561 -46.98 -14.39 -17.27
C LYS A 561 -46.28 -15.10 -18.45
N ASN A 562 -45.19 -14.55 -19.00
CA ASN A 562 -44.55 -15.08 -20.19
C ASN A 562 -43.86 -16.45 -19.93
N GLN A 563 -43.63 -17.21 -21.01
CA GLN A 563 -43.12 -18.60 -20.89
C GLN A 563 -41.73 -18.66 -20.22
N THR A 564 -40.89 -17.65 -20.44
CA THR A 564 -39.56 -17.52 -19.81
C THR A 564 -39.68 -17.33 -18.30
N ALA A 565 -40.57 -16.45 -17.82
CA ALA A 565 -40.84 -16.23 -16.41
C ALA A 565 -41.45 -17.47 -15.73
N GLN A 566 -42.30 -18.23 -16.43
CA GLN A 566 -42.78 -19.52 -15.94
C GLN A 566 -41.65 -20.55 -15.79
N ALA A 567 -40.72 -20.62 -16.76
CA ALA A 567 -39.55 -21.50 -16.66
C ALA A 567 -38.62 -21.08 -15.51
N LEU A 568 -38.40 -19.77 -15.32
CA LEU A 568 -37.66 -19.22 -14.18
C LEU A 568 -38.32 -19.52 -12.83
N ARG A 569 -39.65 -19.50 -12.78
CA ARG A 569 -40.42 -19.89 -11.59
C ARG A 569 -40.24 -21.38 -11.29
N LYS A 570 -40.38 -22.24 -12.30
CA LYS A 570 -40.13 -23.69 -12.15
C LYS A 570 -38.71 -23.98 -11.68
N PHE A 571 -37.72 -23.24 -12.19
CA PHE A 571 -36.34 -23.37 -11.76
C PHE A 571 -36.18 -23.08 -10.26
N ARG A 572 -36.81 -22.01 -9.77
CA ARG A 572 -36.81 -21.66 -8.33
C ARG A 572 -37.58 -22.68 -7.48
N GLU A 573 -38.72 -23.15 -7.96
CA GLU A 573 -39.53 -24.18 -7.28
C GLU A 573 -38.77 -25.51 -7.17
N ASN A 574 -37.91 -25.83 -8.13
CA ASN A 574 -36.99 -26.98 -8.09
C ASN A 574 -35.71 -26.72 -7.27
N GLY A 575 -35.66 -25.67 -6.45
CA GLY A 575 -34.53 -25.36 -5.57
C GLY A 575 -33.36 -24.59 -6.23
N GLY A 576 -33.55 -24.09 -7.46
CA GLY A 576 -32.57 -23.30 -8.18
C GLY A 576 -32.48 -21.84 -7.69
N ARG A 577 -31.26 -21.29 -7.65
CA ARG A 577 -30.96 -19.92 -7.24
C ARG A 577 -30.51 -19.08 -8.41
N GLN A 578 -30.99 -17.84 -8.50
CA GLN A 578 -30.62 -16.89 -9.55
C GLN A 578 -29.58 -15.92 -9.01
N LEU A 579 -28.53 -15.65 -9.79
CA LEU A 579 -27.48 -14.73 -9.39
C LEU A 579 -27.08 -13.84 -10.58
N LEU A 580 -27.25 -12.54 -10.42
CA LEU A 580 -26.77 -11.54 -11.38
C LEU A 580 -25.27 -11.35 -11.14
N VAL A 581 -24.48 -11.45 -12.20
CA VAL A 581 -23.04 -11.14 -12.19
C VAL A 581 -22.84 -9.95 -13.12
N PRO A 582 -22.81 -8.71 -12.60
CA PRO A 582 -22.70 -7.52 -13.44
C PRO A 582 -21.49 -7.58 -14.38
N ILE A 583 -21.60 -6.98 -15.58
CA ILE A 583 -20.50 -6.88 -16.55
C ILE A 583 -19.18 -6.37 -15.89
N PRO A 584 -19.20 -5.33 -15.03
CA PRO A 584 -17.98 -4.92 -14.33
C PRO A 584 -17.35 -6.00 -13.43
N GLU A 585 -18.14 -6.93 -12.86
CA GLU A 585 -17.58 -8.06 -12.11
C GLU A 585 -16.91 -9.07 -13.06
N TRP A 586 -17.43 -9.26 -14.27
CA TRP A 586 -16.77 -10.08 -15.31
C TRP A 586 -15.45 -9.47 -15.75
N GLU A 587 -15.45 -8.18 -16.05
CA GLU A 587 -14.24 -7.42 -16.40
C GLU A 587 -13.23 -7.49 -15.25
N ARG A 588 -13.66 -7.29 -14.00
CA ARG A 588 -12.80 -7.43 -12.82
C ARG A 588 -12.22 -8.85 -12.69
N MET A 589 -13.01 -9.90 -12.89
CA MET A 589 -12.52 -11.29 -12.89
C MET A 589 -11.47 -11.51 -13.98
N MET A 590 -11.65 -10.93 -15.16
CA MET A 590 -10.66 -10.99 -16.25
C MET A 590 -9.40 -10.23 -15.89
N THR A 591 -9.52 -8.99 -15.44
CA THR A 591 -8.38 -8.14 -15.05
C THR A 591 -7.57 -8.81 -13.93
N VAL A 592 -8.21 -9.39 -12.90
CA VAL A 592 -7.49 -10.12 -11.84
C VAL A 592 -6.79 -11.35 -12.40
N ARG A 593 -7.46 -12.13 -13.26
CA ARG A 593 -6.86 -13.34 -13.88
C ARG A 593 -5.67 -12.98 -14.75
N GLU A 594 -5.79 -11.93 -15.55
CA GLU A 594 -4.74 -11.44 -16.43
C GLU A 594 -3.56 -10.91 -15.62
N PHE A 595 -3.82 -10.07 -14.61
CA PHE A 595 -2.80 -9.58 -13.70
C PHE A 595 -2.07 -10.72 -13.00
N THR A 596 -2.80 -11.73 -12.53
CA THR A 596 -2.20 -12.92 -11.89
C THR A 596 -1.43 -13.79 -12.88
N ALA A 597 -1.86 -13.87 -14.14
CA ALA A 597 -1.15 -14.61 -15.18
C ALA A 597 0.19 -13.96 -15.53
N HIS A 598 0.23 -12.63 -15.61
CA HIS A 598 1.47 -11.87 -15.86
C HIS A 598 2.53 -12.06 -14.77
N HIS A 599 2.10 -12.40 -13.55
CA HIS A 599 2.96 -12.58 -12.39
C HIS A 599 2.94 -14.02 -11.86
N ARG A 600 2.58 -14.98 -12.72
CA ARG A 600 2.47 -16.40 -12.36
C ARG A 600 3.86 -17.00 -12.17
N GLY A 601 4.25 -17.23 -10.93
CA GLY A 601 5.57 -17.77 -10.55
C GLY A 601 6.19 -17.05 -9.36
N ASP A 602 5.65 -15.89 -9.01
CA ASP A 602 6.08 -15.09 -7.87
C ASP A 602 5.35 -15.54 -6.58
N ALA A 603 6.11 -16.00 -5.58
CA ALA A 603 5.55 -16.47 -4.31
C ALA A 603 4.79 -15.36 -3.56
N SER A 604 5.19 -14.11 -3.76
CA SER A 604 4.60 -12.94 -3.12
C SER A 604 3.24 -12.55 -3.71
N MET A 605 2.92 -13.02 -4.92
CA MET A 605 1.61 -12.84 -5.53
C MET A 605 0.51 -13.56 -4.73
N THR A 606 0.80 -14.76 -4.22
CA THR A 606 -0.13 -15.51 -3.37
C THR A 606 -0.39 -14.77 -2.05
N GLN A 607 0.66 -14.20 -1.44
CA GLN A 607 0.54 -13.39 -0.23
C GLN A 607 -0.28 -12.11 -0.48
N TRP A 608 -0.12 -11.47 -1.64
CA TRP A 608 -0.96 -10.33 -2.03
C TRP A 608 -2.43 -10.72 -2.19
N LEU A 609 -2.71 -11.83 -2.88
CA LEU A 609 -4.07 -12.34 -3.05
C LEU A 609 -4.74 -12.62 -1.70
N GLU A 610 -4.01 -13.18 -0.73
CA GLU A 610 -4.49 -13.41 0.64
C GLU A 610 -4.86 -12.11 1.39
N GLY A 611 -4.07 -11.04 1.20
CA GLY A 611 -4.30 -9.75 1.84
C GLY A 611 -5.33 -8.85 1.15
N ALA A 612 -5.24 -8.73 -0.18
CA ALA A 612 -6.07 -7.83 -0.98
C ALA A 612 -7.44 -8.41 -1.33
N LYS A 613 -7.53 -9.75 -1.44
CA LYS A 613 -8.74 -10.52 -1.78
C LYS A 613 -9.61 -9.90 -2.89
N PRO A 614 -9.03 -9.57 -4.06
CA PRO A 614 -9.71 -8.81 -5.11
C PRO A 614 -10.93 -9.52 -5.71
N LEU A 615 -11.04 -10.86 -5.60
CA LEU A 615 -12.18 -11.64 -6.07
C LEU A 615 -13.19 -11.90 -4.94
N SER A 616 -12.74 -12.09 -3.70
CA SER A 616 -13.64 -12.30 -2.55
C SER A 616 -14.39 -11.04 -2.14
N SER A 617 -14.04 -9.87 -2.67
CA SER A 617 -14.85 -8.65 -2.56
C SER A 617 -16.05 -8.64 -3.50
N LEU A 618 -16.03 -9.45 -4.57
CA LEU A 618 -17.13 -9.58 -5.52
C LEU A 618 -18.33 -10.29 -4.88
N ILE A 619 -19.51 -9.75 -5.10
CA ILE A 619 -20.74 -10.26 -4.49
C ILE A 619 -21.08 -11.64 -5.07
N SER A 620 -20.87 -11.81 -6.37
CA SER A 620 -21.10 -13.09 -7.05
C SER A 620 -20.23 -14.22 -6.46
N ILE A 621 -18.94 -13.96 -6.25
CA ILE A 621 -17.99 -14.92 -5.66
C ILE A 621 -18.34 -15.21 -4.20
N THR A 622 -18.68 -14.17 -3.41
CA THR A 622 -19.12 -14.33 -2.02
C THR A 622 -20.31 -15.28 -1.92
N HIS A 623 -21.32 -15.12 -2.77
CA HIS A 623 -22.52 -15.95 -2.78
C HIS A 623 -22.27 -17.38 -3.24
N LEU A 624 -21.44 -17.57 -4.28
CA LEU A 624 -21.11 -18.91 -4.81
C LEU A 624 -20.30 -19.74 -3.81
N LEU A 625 -19.33 -19.11 -3.13
CA LEU A 625 -18.43 -19.78 -2.20
C LEU A 625 -18.93 -19.77 -0.75
N ARG A 626 -20.04 -19.08 -0.46
CA ARG A 626 -20.58 -18.88 0.90
C ARG A 626 -19.54 -18.34 1.88
N LEU A 627 -18.70 -17.40 1.43
CA LEU A 627 -17.66 -16.79 2.26
C LEU A 627 -18.22 -16.08 3.49
N ASP A 628 -19.54 -15.87 3.54
CA ASP A 628 -20.26 -15.36 4.70
C ASP A 628 -20.09 -16.21 5.96
N LEU A 629 -19.97 -17.52 5.79
CA LEU A 629 -19.83 -18.48 6.90
C LEU A 629 -18.41 -18.49 7.52
N LEU A 630 -17.45 -17.76 6.95
CA LEU A 630 -16.06 -17.71 7.39
C LEU A 630 -15.71 -16.42 8.18
N GLY A 631 -16.71 -15.65 8.61
CA GLY A 631 -16.53 -14.46 9.46
C GLY A 631 -17.09 -13.16 8.90
N ARG A 632 -18.04 -13.21 7.95
CA ARG A 632 -18.77 -12.01 7.49
C ARG A 632 -20.27 -12.31 7.35
N PRO A 633 -21.17 -11.79 8.18
CA PRO A 633 -22.59 -12.06 7.98
C PRO A 633 -23.08 -11.42 6.67
N VAL A 634 -23.59 -12.23 5.74
CA VAL A 634 -24.49 -11.76 4.69
C VAL A 634 -25.86 -11.51 5.35
N PRO A 635 -26.51 -10.36 5.12
CA PRO A 635 -27.88 -10.17 5.59
C PRO A 635 -28.73 -11.31 5.05
N ARG A 636 -29.39 -12.03 5.96
CA ARG A 636 -30.42 -13.01 5.59
C ARG A 636 -31.35 -12.31 4.60
N LEU A 637 -31.44 -12.84 3.38
CA LEU A 637 -32.64 -12.67 2.56
C LEU A 637 -33.78 -13.07 3.48
N VAL A 638 -34.52 -12.09 4.00
CA VAL A 638 -35.77 -12.33 4.68
C VAL A 638 -36.60 -13.07 3.65
N ALA A 639 -36.68 -14.39 3.85
CA ALA A 639 -37.68 -15.22 3.25
C ALA A 639 -38.98 -14.48 3.55
N LYS A 640 -39.62 -14.02 2.48
CA LYS A 640 -40.94 -13.42 2.54
C LYS A 640 -41.78 -14.33 3.43
N GLU A 641 -42.21 -13.81 4.58
CA GLU A 641 -43.18 -14.49 5.42
C GLU A 641 -44.34 -14.92 4.52
N MET A 642 -44.44 -16.23 4.33
CA MET A 642 -45.67 -16.90 3.95
C MET A 642 -45.93 -17.87 5.09
N ASP A 643 -47.09 -17.64 5.69
CA ASP A 643 -47.71 -18.31 6.82
C ASP A 643 -47.38 -19.81 7.05
N ASP A 644 -47.49 -20.16 8.34
CA ASP A 644 -48.20 -21.33 8.88
C ASP A 644 -47.35 -22.46 9.54
N PRO A 645 -47.94 -23.27 10.45
CA PRO A 645 -47.70 -23.14 11.89
C PRO A 645 -47.55 -24.53 12.54
N GLN A 646 -46.36 -25.09 12.71
CA GLN A 646 -46.28 -26.34 13.50
C GLN A 646 -44.87 -26.61 14.01
N SER A 647 -44.64 -26.13 15.23
CA SER A 647 -43.77 -26.76 16.21
C SER A 647 -44.22 -28.20 16.47
N SER A 648 -43.32 -29.18 16.41
CA SER A 648 -43.13 -30.20 17.46
C SER A 648 -42.23 -31.36 16.98
N LEU A 649 -41.56 -31.96 17.97
CA LEU A 649 -40.88 -33.28 18.01
C LEU A 649 -39.38 -33.24 17.66
N ASP A 650 -38.48 -33.16 18.65
CA ASP A 650 -38.04 -34.16 19.65
C ASP A 650 -36.96 -35.14 19.14
N GLY A 651 -35.78 -35.05 19.77
CA GLY A 651 -35.24 -36.20 20.52
C GLY A 651 -34.09 -37.03 19.93
N PHE A 652 -33.13 -37.31 20.84
CA PHE A 652 -32.13 -38.38 20.89
C PHE A 652 -30.79 -38.20 20.13
N ASP A 653 -29.64 -38.65 20.62
CA ASP A 653 -29.04 -38.88 21.96
C ASP A 653 -27.59 -39.33 21.71
N MET A 654 -26.67 -38.88 22.57
CA MET A 654 -25.54 -39.57 23.19
C MET A 654 -24.75 -40.74 22.55
N LEU A 655 -23.42 -40.65 22.80
CA LEU A 655 -22.42 -41.70 23.12
C LEU A 655 -21.73 -42.47 21.97
N SER A 656 -20.41 -42.27 21.85
CA SER A 656 -19.44 -43.32 22.23
C SER A 656 -18.02 -42.76 22.37
N ASN A 657 -17.37 -43.26 23.41
CA ASN A 657 -16.11 -42.85 24.01
C ASN A 657 -14.98 -43.79 23.56
N GLU A 658 -13.74 -43.31 23.66
CA GLU A 658 -12.52 -44.07 24.03
C GLU A 658 -12.01 -45.24 23.17
N GLN A 659 -10.88 -44.99 22.51
CA GLN A 659 -9.67 -45.85 22.35
C GLN A 659 -8.69 -45.05 21.45
N ALA A 660 -7.42 -44.78 21.74
CA ALA A 660 -6.48 -45.38 22.66
C ALA A 660 -5.34 -44.38 22.96
N ARG A 661 -4.91 -44.32 24.23
CA ARG A 661 -3.59 -43.84 24.66
C ARG A 661 -2.62 -45.03 24.62
N GLY A 662 -1.44 -44.83 24.05
CA GLY A 662 -0.31 -45.75 24.14
C GLY A 662 1.01 -44.98 23.99
N ALA A 663 1.76 -44.88 25.08
CA ALA A 663 3.04 -44.22 25.17
C ALA A 663 4.19 -45.11 24.65
N ASN A 664 5.28 -44.50 24.19
CA ASN A 664 6.62 -45.04 24.41
C ASN A 664 7.67 -43.93 24.55
N PRO A 665 8.58 -44.02 25.54
CA PRO A 665 9.64 -43.04 25.83
C PRO A 665 10.99 -43.46 25.21
N ASN A 666 11.88 -42.48 25.06
CA ASN A 666 13.30 -42.58 24.63
C ASN A 666 13.58 -42.68 23.13
N GLY A 667 13.93 -41.52 22.56
CA GLY A 667 14.73 -41.38 21.35
C GLY A 667 15.42 -40.02 21.37
N ASN A 668 16.71 -39.99 21.73
CA ASN A 668 17.59 -38.87 21.45
C ASN A 668 17.68 -38.72 19.93
N ASP A 669 17.38 -37.54 19.39
CA ASP A 669 18.01 -37.13 18.14
C ASP A 669 18.37 -35.65 18.14
N SER A 670 19.56 -35.43 17.58
CA SER A 670 20.39 -34.24 17.60
C SER A 670 19.76 -33.03 16.92
N GLY A 671 19.96 -31.87 17.54
CA GLY A 671 19.51 -30.57 17.05
C GLY A 671 20.20 -30.11 15.77
N LEU A 672 19.39 -29.44 14.94
CA LEU A 672 19.76 -28.47 13.90
C LEU A 672 18.78 -27.28 14.00
N PRO A 673 19.18 -26.07 13.57
CA PRO A 673 18.85 -24.82 14.24
C PRO A 673 17.46 -24.26 13.89
N ALA A 674 16.90 -23.52 14.85
CA ALA A 674 15.65 -22.79 14.71
C ALA A 674 15.78 -21.67 13.65
N ASN A 675 14.69 -21.44 12.90
CA ASN A 675 14.54 -20.28 12.03
C ASN A 675 14.76 -18.98 12.83
N ASP A 676 15.69 -18.15 12.38
CA ASP A 676 16.14 -16.90 13.00
C ASP A 676 15.11 -15.75 12.86
N ASP A 677 13.92 -16.03 12.31
CA ASP A 677 12.86 -15.04 12.07
C ASP A 677 11.74 -15.03 13.13
N ASP A 678 11.76 -15.97 14.08
CA ASP A 678 10.81 -16.04 15.22
C ASP A 678 11.55 -16.05 16.58
N LEU A 679 12.51 -15.13 16.78
CA LEU A 679 13.18 -15.00 18.07
C LEU A 679 12.37 -14.08 19.01
N PRO A 680 11.99 -14.53 20.22
CA PRO A 680 11.28 -13.70 21.18
C PRO A 680 12.15 -12.51 21.64
N MET A 681 11.51 -11.39 21.99
CA MET A 681 12.14 -10.13 22.45
C MET A 681 13.23 -10.28 23.52
N SER A 682 13.16 -11.33 24.36
CA SER A 682 14.19 -11.66 25.35
C SER A 682 15.54 -12.07 24.74
N VAL A 683 15.55 -12.57 23.49
CA VAL A 683 16.74 -12.97 22.72
C VAL A 683 17.33 -11.79 21.93
N ILE A 684 16.49 -10.82 21.53
CA ILE A 684 16.90 -9.59 20.84
C ILE A 684 17.59 -8.60 21.80
N LEU A 685 17.08 -8.49 23.03
CA LEU A 685 17.55 -7.55 24.05
C LEU A 685 18.54 -8.16 25.06
N ASP A 686 18.80 -9.47 24.99
CA ASP A 686 19.68 -10.25 25.88
C ASP A 686 19.57 -9.78 27.34
N GLU A 687 18.35 -9.79 27.88
CA GLU A 687 18.02 -9.14 29.17
C GLU A 687 18.71 -9.79 30.38
N ASP A 688 19.21 -11.02 30.22
CA ASP A 688 19.92 -11.79 31.24
C ASP A 688 21.46 -11.75 31.09
N GLY A 689 22.00 -11.06 30.06
CA GLY A 689 23.43 -10.92 29.83
C GLY A 689 24.19 -12.25 29.75
N SER A 690 23.55 -13.28 29.18
CA SER A 690 23.96 -14.68 29.40
C SER A 690 24.85 -15.27 28.30
N TYR A 691 25.23 -14.51 27.28
CA TYR A 691 26.07 -15.03 26.19
C TYR A 691 27.19 -14.07 25.78
N GLY A 692 28.37 -14.59 25.43
CA GLY A 692 29.54 -13.83 24.94
C GLY A 692 29.35 -13.07 23.61
N ALA A 693 28.09 -12.88 23.17
CA ALA A 693 27.68 -12.30 21.90
C ALA A 693 27.03 -10.91 22.03
N SER A 694 26.77 -10.39 23.22
CA SER A 694 26.11 -9.09 23.43
C SER A 694 27.06 -7.90 23.32
N ILE A 695 26.57 -6.79 22.76
CA ILE A 695 27.20 -5.47 22.60
C ILE A 695 26.55 -4.49 23.58
N LEU A 696 27.31 -3.79 24.40
CA LEU A 696 26.75 -2.80 25.32
C LEU A 696 26.42 -1.50 24.57
N ALA A 697 25.13 -1.17 24.43
CA ALA A 697 24.67 0.06 23.79
C ALA A 697 24.62 1.25 24.78
N GLY A 698 24.33 0.99 26.05
CA GLY A 698 24.28 2.02 27.08
C GLY A 698 23.73 1.51 28.41
N ARG A 699 23.32 2.44 29.27
CA ARG A 699 22.65 2.12 30.54
C ARG A 699 21.35 2.91 30.68
N GLU A 700 20.29 2.26 31.13
CA GLU A 700 19.01 2.87 31.43
C GLU A 700 19.03 3.49 32.84
N ASN A 701 18.60 4.75 32.96
CA ASN A 701 18.49 5.44 34.25
C ASN A 701 17.06 5.29 34.81
N GLY A 702 16.81 4.23 35.58
CA GLY A 702 15.53 3.99 36.26
C GLY A 702 15.57 4.22 37.78
N MET A 703 14.41 4.28 38.42
CA MET A 703 14.25 4.40 39.90
C MET A 703 14.94 3.27 40.69
N ARG A 704 15.30 2.15 40.05
CA ARG A 704 15.98 0.99 40.65
C ARG A 704 17.51 0.96 40.40
N GLY A 705 18.11 2.04 39.88
CA GLY A 705 19.55 2.13 39.56
C GLY A 705 19.87 1.85 38.08
N PRO A 706 21.13 2.07 37.64
CA PRO A 706 21.51 1.99 36.23
C PRO A 706 21.57 0.53 35.75
N ARG A 707 20.68 0.14 34.83
CA ARG A 707 20.67 -1.19 34.19
C ARG A 707 21.40 -1.17 32.85
N PRO A 708 22.25 -2.17 32.53
CA PRO A 708 22.87 -2.26 31.21
C PRO A 708 21.82 -2.55 30.13
N VAL A 709 21.98 -1.91 28.98
CA VAL A 709 21.20 -2.19 27.76
C VAL A 709 22.16 -2.75 26.72
N THR A 710 22.00 -4.03 26.42
CA THR A 710 22.82 -4.80 25.49
C THR A 710 22.06 -5.13 24.22
N LEU A 711 22.79 -5.29 23.12
CA LEU A 711 22.30 -5.65 21.80
C LEU A 711 22.95 -6.93 21.34
N ASN A 712 22.19 -7.87 20.80
CA ASN A 712 22.78 -8.99 20.09
C ASN A 712 23.45 -8.49 18.79
N LYS A 713 24.65 -9.00 18.46
CA LYS A 713 25.33 -8.68 17.18
C LYS A 713 24.44 -8.94 15.96
N SER A 714 23.60 -9.98 16.02
CA SER A 714 22.70 -10.33 14.92
C SER A 714 21.72 -9.21 14.58
N VAL A 715 21.37 -8.35 15.54
CA VAL A 715 20.50 -7.18 15.34
C VAL A 715 21.14 -6.17 14.39
N LEU A 716 22.48 -6.03 14.40
CA LEU A 716 23.18 -5.12 13.49
C LEU A 716 23.17 -5.60 12.03
N LYS A 717 22.81 -6.87 11.75
CA LYS A 717 22.50 -7.33 10.38
C LYS A 717 21.24 -6.64 9.82
N ARG A 718 20.36 -6.12 10.69
CA ARG A 718 19.17 -5.35 10.33
C ARG A 718 19.37 -3.83 10.46
N HIS A 719 20.62 -3.39 10.33
CA HIS A 719 21.05 -2.00 10.28
C HIS A 719 20.77 -1.16 11.55
N ALA A 720 21.48 -0.04 11.69
CA ALA A 720 21.32 0.89 12.79
C ALA A 720 21.40 2.35 12.30
N ALA A 721 20.59 3.22 12.86
CA ALA A 721 20.63 4.66 12.60
C ALA A 721 20.92 5.45 13.87
N PHE A 722 21.76 6.48 13.74
CA PHE A 722 22.20 7.36 14.82
C PHE A 722 21.78 8.78 14.49
N LEU A 723 20.80 9.28 15.24
CA LEU A 723 20.14 10.55 14.99
C LEU A 723 20.45 11.54 16.10
N GLY A 724 20.65 12.80 15.72
CA GLY A 724 20.75 13.88 16.69
C GLY A 724 21.41 15.12 16.12
N GLY A 725 21.06 16.27 16.70
CA GLY A 725 21.67 17.54 16.35
C GLY A 725 23.18 17.54 16.56
N SER A 726 23.86 18.55 16.05
CA SER A 726 25.31 18.70 16.25
C SER A 726 25.68 18.64 17.74
N GLY A 727 26.72 17.85 18.07
CA GLY A 727 27.17 17.64 19.45
C GLY A 727 26.23 16.81 20.35
N SER A 728 25.28 16.06 19.80
CA SER A 728 24.43 15.11 20.56
C SER A 728 25.17 13.85 21.02
N GLY A 729 26.25 13.48 20.32
CA GLY A 729 27.05 12.27 20.57
C GLY A 729 26.79 11.12 19.60
N LYS A 730 26.05 11.35 18.48
CA LYS A 730 25.71 10.30 17.49
C LYS A 730 26.91 9.49 17.01
N THR A 731 27.97 10.17 16.57
CA THR A 731 29.22 9.57 16.09
C THR A 731 29.93 8.82 17.20
N THR A 732 29.97 9.40 18.42
CA THR A 732 30.58 8.77 19.59
C THR A 732 29.90 7.44 19.98
N LEU A 733 28.57 7.38 19.90
CA LEU A 733 27.82 6.15 20.18
C LEU A 733 28.06 5.10 19.08
N ALA A 734 27.97 5.49 17.81
CA ALA A 734 28.25 4.59 16.69
C ALA A 734 29.67 4.00 16.79
N LEU A 735 30.67 4.83 17.09
CA LEU A 735 32.04 4.39 17.31
C LEU A 735 32.18 3.47 18.52
N SER A 736 31.48 3.74 19.63
CA SER A 736 31.52 2.85 20.81
C SER A 736 30.99 1.43 20.50
N ILE A 737 30.01 1.31 19.60
CA ILE A 737 29.53 0.02 19.09
C ILE A 737 30.57 -0.62 18.17
N ILE A 738 31.20 0.16 17.28
CA ILE A 738 32.21 -0.33 16.34
C ILE A 738 33.47 -0.81 17.07
N GLU A 739 33.97 -0.09 18.07
CA GLU A 739 35.12 -0.50 18.90
C GLU A 739 34.87 -1.88 19.54
N GLN A 740 33.65 -2.11 20.00
CA GLN A 740 33.22 -3.39 20.56
C GLN A 740 33.17 -4.51 19.51
N LEU A 741 32.75 -4.20 18.27
CA LEU A 741 32.77 -5.15 17.16
C LEU A 741 34.19 -5.51 16.73
N LEU A 742 35.07 -4.50 16.65
CA LEU A 742 36.48 -4.66 16.30
C LEU A 742 37.21 -5.58 17.28
N LEU A 743 37.01 -5.39 18.59
CA LEU A 743 37.55 -6.28 19.63
C LEU A 743 37.07 -7.74 19.50
N ARG A 744 35.97 -7.97 18.78
CA ARG A 744 35.34 -9.27 18.58
C ARG A 744 35.61 -9.86 17.20
N GLY A 745 36.54 -9.29 16.43
CA GLY A 745 36.92 -9.84 15.13
C GLY A 745 36.15 -9.30 13.94
N ILE A 746 35.18 -8.40 14.13
CA ILE A 746 34.26 -7.94 13.08
C ILE A 746 34.79 -6.63 12.47
N PRO A 747 35.26 -6.64 11.20
CA PRO A 747 35.80 -5.45 10.54
C PRO A 747 34.75 -4.37 10.26
N ALA A 748 35.22 -3.13 10.14
CA ALA A 748 34.37 -1.97 9.87
C ALA A 748 34.95 -1.06 8.77
N VAL A 749 34.07 -0.51 7.93
CA VAL A 749 34.40 0.54 6.95
C VAL A 749 33.65 1.81 7.33
N LEU A 750 34.35 2.93 7.47
CA LEU A 750 33.79 4.24 7.81
C LEU A 750 33.91 5.16 6.60
N ILE A 751 32.79 5.66 6.09
CA ILE A 751 32.76 6.71 5.07
C ILE A 751 32.75 8.06 5.79
N ASP A 752 33.87 8.75 5.73
CA ASP A 752 34.15 9.98 6.47
C ASP A 752 34.13 11.20 5.52
N ARG A 753 33.27 12.17 5.82
CA ARG A 753 33.19 13.45 5.11
C ARG A 753 33.94 14.57 5.85
N LYS A 754 33.99 14.51 7.18
CA LYS A 754 34.48 15.60 8.05
C LYS A 754 35.95 15.48 8.43
N GLY A 755 36.50 14.27 8.32
CA GLY A 755 37.88 13.96 8.66
C GLY A 755 38.11 13.69 10.14
N ASP A 756 37.04 13.60 10.95
CA ASP A 756 37.13 13.31 12.38
C ASP A 756 37.32 11.81 12.66
N LEU A 757 36.82 10.93 11.79
CA LEU A 757 37.01 9.48 11.91
C LEU A 757 38.44 9.06 11.55
N ALA A 758 39.11 9.83 10.70
CA ALA A 758 40.53 9.63 10.38
C ALA A 758 41.46 9.76 11.60
N SER A 759 40.98 10.36 12.70
CA SER A 759 41.72 10.44 13.96
C SER A 759 42.10 9.08 14.55
N TYR A 760 41.40 7.99 14.22
CA TYR A 760 41.78 6.64 14.65
C TYR A 760 43.17 6.21 14.17
N ALA A 761 43.65 6.77 13.06
CA ALA A 761 45.00 6.53 12.58
C ALA A 761 46.04 7.44 13.26
N ASN A 762 45.62 8.49 13.96
CA ASN A 762 46.53 9.42 14.62
C ASN A 762 47.02 8.83 15.97
N PRO A 763 48.32 8.58 16.17
CA PRO A 763 48.82 8.01 17.44
C PRO A 763 48.54 8.90 18.66
N GLU A 764 48.33 10.20 18.48
CA GLU A 764 48.13 11.14 19.60
C GLU A 764 46.82 10.92 20.36
N VAL A 765 45.74 10.53 19.67
CA VAL A 765 44.44 10.27 20.32
C VAL A 765 44.44 8.96 21.11
N TRP A 766 45.47 8.13 20.93
CA TRP A 766 45.75 6.92 21.70
C TRP A 766 46.67 7.18 22.91
N ARG A 767 46.91 8.43 23.30
CA ARG A 767 47.59 8.76 24.55
C ARG A 767 46.58 8.81 25.71
N SER A 768 47.00 8.41 26.91
CA SER A 768 46.13 8.43 28.10
C SER A 768 45.76 9.86 28.50
N SER A 769 44.50 10.14 28.79
CA SER A 769 44.08 11.41 29.38
C SER A 769 44.25 11.41 30.91
N GLU A 770 44.57 12.56 31.52
CA GLU A 770 44.87 12.69 32.96
C GLU A 770 43.71 12.27 33.89
N ASN A 771 42.48 12.24 33.37
CA ASN A 771 41.26 11.90 34.11
C ASN A 771 40.69 10.51 33.75
N GLU A 772 41.47 9.64 33.08
CA GLU A 772 41.00 8.31 32.63
C GLU A 772 41.11 7.25 33.73
N THR A 773 40.03 6.48 33.93
CA THR A 773 40.00 5.34 34.87
C THR A 773 40.91 4.20 34.40
N PRO A 774 41.55 3.42 35.31
CA PRO A 774 42.43 2.30 34.95
C PRO A 774 41.79 1.27 34.00
N ASP A 775 40.51 0.94 34.20
CA ASP A 775 39.79 -0.04 33.39
C ASP A 775 39.66 0.42 31.94
N ARG A 776 39.24 1.67 31.74
CA ARG A 776 39.10 2.29 30.42
C ARG A 776 40.43 2.39 29.69
N ARG A 777 41.52 2.70 30.40
CA ARG A 777 42.88 2.68 29.84
C ARG A 777 43.24 1.28 29.33
N SER A 778 42.95 0.24 30.11
CA SER A 778 43.20 -1.15 29.72
C SER A 778 42.38 -1.59 28.51
N GLU A 779 41.10 -1.21 28.42
CA GLU A 779 40.26 -1.50 27.25
C GLU A 779 40.78 -0.82 25.98
N ARG A 780 41.24 0.43 26.11
CA ARG A 780 41.81 1.20 25.00
C ARG A 780 43.12 0.60 24.49
N GLU A 781 43.98 0.15 25.40
CA GLU A 781 45.21 -0.59 25.07
C GLU A 781 44.89 -1.90 24.33
N LYS A 782 43.94 -2.69 24.83
CA LYS A 782 43.46 -3.91 24.17
C LYS A 782 42.94 -3.64 22.76
N LEU A 783 42.16 -2.58 22.58
CA LEU A 783 41.63 -2.21 21.27
C LEU A 783 42.76 -1.89 20.28
N ALA A 784 43.75 -1.10 20.68
CA ALA A 784 44.86 -0.73 19.79
C ALA A 784 45.68 -1.94 19.33
N ASP A 785 45.86 -2.94 20.21
CA ASP A 785 46.55 -4.17 19.86
C ASP A 785 45.73 -5.07 18.92
N ALA A 786 44.39 -4.99 19.02
CA ALA A 786 43.45 -5.81 18.28
C ALA A 786 43.10 -5.28 16.88
N ILE A 787 43.42 -4.03 16.53
CA ILE A 787 42.95 -3.42 15.26
C ILE A 787 44.07 -3.08 14.28
N ASP A 788 43.72 -3.10 13.00
CA ASP A 788 44.53 -2.59 11.89
C ASP A 788 43.80 -1.44 11.19
N VAL A 789 44.26 -0.21 11.44
CA VAL A 789 43.63 1.01 10.91
C VAL A 789 44.22 1.36 9.54
N ALA A 790 43.36 1.50 8.53
CA ALA A 790 43.71 1.94 7.18
C ALA A 790 42.94 3.21 6.82
N VAL A 791 43.63 4.25 6.35
CA VAL A 791 43.00 5.48 5.87
C VAL A 791 43.16 5.57 4.37
N TYR A 792 42.04 5.73 3.66
CA TYR A 792 41.97 5.84 2.20
C TYR A 792 41.56 7.25 1.81
N THR A 793 42.18 7.75 0.74
CA THR A 793 42.01 9.12 0.25
C THR A 793 41.71 9.09 -1.25
N PRO A 794 40.49 8.71 -1.66
CA PRO A 794 40.09 8.76 -3.06
C PRO A 794 40.27 10.18 -3.61
N GLY A 795 40.82 10.28 -4.83
CA GLY A 795 41.15 11.58 -5.44
C GLY A 795 42.47 12.22 -4.99
N ARG A 796 43.27 11.59 -4.10
CA ARG A 796 44.63 12.04 -3.75
C ARG A 796 45.67 10.94 -3.91
N ALA A 797 46.53 11.11 -4.90
CA ALA A 797 47.60 10.16 -5.21
C ALA A 797 48.71 10.07 -4.15
N SER A 798 48.94 11.17 -3.43
CA SER A 798 49.97 11.32 -2.40
C SER A 798 49.64 10.62 -1.07
N GLY A 799 48.36 10.38 -0.79
CA GLY A 799 47.91 9.55 0.32
C GLY A 799 47.81 8.07 -0.07
N ARG A 800 46.66 7.46 0.20
CA ARG A 800 46.30 6.08 -0.19
C ARG A 800 45.10 6.12 -1.16
N PRO A 801 45.34 6.34 -2.46
CA PRO A 801 44.27 6.47 -3.45
C PRO A 801 43.53 5.16 -3.69
N ILE A 802 42.22 5.25 -3.92
CA ILE A 802 41.38 4.18 -4.45
C ILE A 802 40.94 4.57 -5.87
N SER A 803 41.22 3.72 -6.85
CA SER A 803 40.82 3.93 -8.25
C SER A 803 39.41 3.40 -8.52
N ILE A 804 38.62 4.15 -9.29
CA ILE A 804 37.28 3.72 -9.74
C ILE A 804 37.40 2.92 -11.04
N THR A 805 36.64 1.84 -11.12
CA THR A 805 36.45 1.03 -12.34
C THR A 805 35.04 1.25 -12.87
N LEU A 806 34.86 1.42 -14.18
CA LEU A 806 33.54 1.65 -14.79
C LEU A 806 32.65 0.40 -14.74
N LEU A 807 33.28 -0.76 -14.95
CA LEU A 807 32.65 -2.07 -14.81
C LEU A 807 33.64 -2.99 -14.08
N PRO A 808 33.16 -3.90 -13.22
CA PRO A 808 33.99 -4.80 -12.43
C PRO A 808 34.65 -5.89 -13.28
N ASN A 809 35.64 -6.59 -12.71
CA ASN A 809 36.09 -7.86 -13.28
C ASN A 809 34.97 -8.91 -13.27
N GLY A 810 34.98 -9.78 -14.29
CA GLY A 810 34.05 -10.90 -14.38
C GLY A 810 32.60 -10.48 -14.62
N ILE A 811 32.35 -9.27 -15.14
CA ILE A 811 31.01 -8.85 -15.54
C ILE A 811 30.42 -9.77 -16.61
N ASN A 812 31.26 -10.33 -17.49
CA ASN A 812 30.86 -11.31 -18.50
C ASN A 812 30.37 -12.66 -17.92
N GLU A 813 30.63 -12.95 -16.64
CA GLU A 813 30.14 -14.16 -15.95
C GLU A 813 28.74 -13.97 -15.36
N LEU A 814 28.23 -12.73 -15.32
CA LEU A 814 26.91 -12.42 -14.78
C LEU A 814 25.81 -12.70 -15.82
N PRO A 815 24.56 -12.95 -15.39
CA PRO A 815 23.42 -13.04 -16.30
C PRO A 815 23.22 -11.76 -17.13
N ASP A 816 22.70 -11.89 -18.36
CA ASP A 816 22.54 -10.76 -19.31
C ASP A 816 21.79 -9.55 -18.73
N HIS A 817 20.78 -9.79 -17.89
CA HIS A 817 20.00 -8.72 -17.27
C HIS A 817 20.79 -7.94 -16.22
N GLU A 818 21.68 -8.60 -15.46
CA GLU A 818 22.56 -7.93 -14.48
C GLU A 818 23.68 -7.17 -15.18
N GLN A 819 24.25 -7.73 -16.26
CA GLN A 819 25.21 -7.02 -17.10
C GLN A 819 24.60 -5.73 -17.66
N GLN A 820 23.35 -5.81 -18.13
CA GLN A 820 22.62 -4.67 -18.66
C GLN A 820 22.29 -3.64 -17.57
N LEU A 821 21.90 -4.06 -16.37
CA LEU A 821 21.66 -3.16 -15.25
C LEU A 821 22.93 -2.40 -14.85
N LEU A 822 24.07 -3.08 -14.72
CA LEU A 822 25.34 -2.46 -14.38
C LEU A 822 25.81 -1.47 -15.47
N ALA A 823 25.68 -1.86 -16.74
CA ALA A 823 25.99 -0.96 -17.85
C ALA A 823 25.10 0.30 -17.84
N ASN A 824 23.80 0.15 -17.54
CA ASN A 824 22.87 1.27 -17.46
C ASN A 824 23.15 2.19 -16.27
N LEU A 825 23.45 1.64 -15.09
CA LEU A 825 23.81 2.42 -13.90
C LEU A 825 25.11 3.20 -14.12
N SER A 826 26.14 2.55 -14.67
CA SER A 826 27.39 3.23 -15.03
C SER A 826 27.17 4.28 -16.12
N ALA A 827 26.26 4.04 -17.07
CA ALA A 827 25.91 5.01 -18.10
C ALA A 827 25.16 6.23 -17.54
N ALA A 828 24.21 6.03 -16.63
CA ALA A 828 23.47 7.11 -15.97
C ALA A 828 24.41 7.98 -15.13
N ALA A 829 25.30 7.34 -14.36
CA ALA A 829 26.26 8.01 -13.50
C ALA A 829 27.27 8.86 -14.31
N LEU A 830 27.81 8.32 -15.39
CA LEU A 830 28.65 9.09 -16.32
C LEU A 830 27.84 10.19 -17.04
N GLY A 831 26.59 9.93 -17.41
CA GLY A 831 25.70 10.92 -18.02
C GLY A 831 25.45 12.12 -17.13
N GLU A 832 25.30 11.92 -15.83
CA GLU A 832 25.16 12.98 -14.84
C GLU A 832 26.44 13.84 -14.75
N MET A 833 27.63 13.21 -14.71
CA MET A 833 28.93 13.92 -14.70
C MET A 833 29.24 14.67 -16.01
N LEU A 834 28.63 14.24 -17.11
CA LEU A 834 28.68 14.91 -18.41
C LEU A 834 27.56 15.95 -18.55
N HIS A 835 26.70 16.11 -17.54
CA HIS A 835 25.52 16.97 -17.53
C HIS A 835 24.55 16.71 -18.70
N LEU A 836 24.34 15.45 -19.04
CA LEU A 836 23.37 14.99 -20.04
C LEU A 836 21.92 15.17 -19.52
N LYS A 837 21.39 16.40 -19.66
CA LYS A 837 19.98 16.77 -19.33
C LYS A 837 18.92 16.09 -20.23
N ASN A 838 17.64 16.37 -20.02
CA ASN A 838 16.48 15.83 -20.78
C ASN A 838 16.34 16.30 -22.26
N SER A 839 17.43 16.68 -22.93
CA SER A 839 17.36 17.01 -24.36
C SER A 839 17.33 15.73 -25.20
N ALA A 840 16.67 15.77 -26.36
CA ALA A 840 16.61 14.63 -27.27
C ALA A 840 18.00 14.16 -27.74
N THR A 841 18.99 15.06 -27.78
CA THR A 841 20.39 14.72 -28.12
C THR A 841 21.07 13.99 -26.96
N HIS A 842 20.89 14.46 -25.73
CA HIS A 842 21.47 13.87 -24.53
C HIS A 842 20.87 12.50 -24.19
N GLN A 843 19.58 12.28 -24.46
CA GLN A 843 18.95 10.96 -24.36
C GLN A 843 19.59 9.96 -25.34
N LYS A 844 19.90 10.40 -26.57
CA LYS A 844 20.61 9.56 -27.54
C LYS A 844 22.05 9.28 -27.12
N GLN A 845 22.75 10.27 -26.58
CA GLN A 845 24.11 10.09 -26.04
C GLN A 845 24.14 9.10 -24.87
N SER A 846 23.18 9.20 -23.94
CA SER A 846 23.05 8.25 -22.82
C SER A 846 22.78 6.83 -23.32
N GLY A 847 21.93 6.67 -24.34
CA GLY A 847 21.69 5.36 -24.95
C GLY A 847 22.91 4.78 -25.66
N VAL A 848 23.70 5.60 -26.36
CA VAL A 848 24.98 5.15 -26.98
C VAL A 848 25.98 4.72 -25.91
N LEU A 849 26.07 5.46 -24.80
CA LEU A 849 26.96 5.16 -23.68
C LEU A 849 26.59 3.82 -23.00
N ALA A 850 25.30 3.56 -22.78
CA ALA A 850 24.81 2.30 -22.22
C ALA A 850 25.12 1.09 -23.11
N VAL A 851 24.95 1.23 -24.44
CA VAL A 851 25.29 0.18 -25.40
C VAL A 851 26.80 -0.08 -25.42
N ALA A 852 27.64 0.97 -25.41
CA ALA A 852 29.09 0.84 -25.38
C ALA A 852 29.60 0.13 -24.12
N LEU A 853 29.07 0.50 -22.95
CA LEU A 853 29.40 -0.15 -21.68
C LEU A 853 28.95 -1.62 -21.66
N ARG A 854 27.78 -1.95 -22.22
CA ARG A 854 27.33 -3.34 -22.34
C ARG A 854 28.28 -4.18 -23.20
N ILE A 855 28.70 -3.66 -24.34
CA ILE A 855 29.64 -4.35 -25.23
C ILE A 855 30.99 -4.55 -24.51
N LEU A 856 31.52 -3.52 -23.86
CA LEU A 856 32.74 -3.64 -23.07
C LEU A 856 32.63 -4.69 -21.97
N GLY A 857 31.49 -4.73 -21.27
CA GLY A 857 31.23 -5.76 -20.26
C GLY A 857 31.27 -7.17 -20.85
N SER A 858 30.66 -7.39 -22.02
CA SER A 858 30.67 -8.71 -22.66
C SER A 858 32.06 -9.15 -23.15
N LEU A 859 32.92 -8.19 -23.54
CA LEU A 859 34.24 -8.47 -24.09
C LEU A 859 35.35 -8.57 -23.03
N SER A 860 35.15 -7.95 -21.86
CA SER A 860 36.21 -7.77 -20.87
C SER A 860 36.11 -8.82 -19.75
N THR A 861 37.23 -9.48 -19.48
CA THR A 861 37.41 -10.36 -18.31
C THR A 861 37.99 -9.62 -17.10
N ASN A 862 38.59 -8.45 -17.35
CA ASN A 862 39.22 -7.59 -16.35
C ASN A 862 38.40 -6.31 -16.11
N GLU A 863 38.78 -5.54 -15.10
CA GLU A 863 38.25 -4.22 -14.75
C GLU A 863 38.25 -3.30 -15.97
N VAL A 864 37.07 -2.75 -16.30
CA VAL A 864 36.91 -1.81 -17.41
C VAL A 864 37.19 -0.41 -16.89
N THR A 865 38.14 0.27 -17.53
CA THR A 865 38.51 1.65 -17.19
C THR A 865 37.85 2.66 -18.13
N LEU A 866 37.92 3.94 -17.76
CA LEU A 866 37.46 5.03 -18.63
C LEU A 866 38.27 5.10 -19.94
N ALA A 867 39.53 4.69 -19.93
CA ALA A 867 40.34 4.61 -21.14
C ALA A 867 39.82 3.55 -22.11
N ASP A 868 39.37 2.40 -21.61
CA ASP A 868 38.81 1.32 -22.43
C ASP A 868 37.49 1.75 -23.10
N LEU A 869 36.66 2.52 -22.38
CA LEU A 869 35.44 3.12 -22.94
C LEU A 869 35.73 4.12 -24.06
N ILE A 870 36.71 4.99 -23.87
CA ILE A 870 37.13 5.95 -24.89
C ILE A 870 37.63 5.20 -26.13
N HIS A 871 38.49 4.19 -25.97
CA HIS A 871 39.01 3.39 -27.08
C HIS A 871 37.91 2.66 -27.85
N LEU A 872 36.93 2.04 -27.18
CA LEU A 872 35.82 1.37 -27.88
C LEU A 872 34.99 2.36 -28.73
N LEU A 873 34.75 3.56 -28.21
CA LEU A 873 33.99 4.59 -28.92
C LEU A 873 34.77 5.17 -30.11
N GLU A 874 36.10 5.17 -30.07
CA GLU A 874 37.00 5.61 -31.15
C GLU A 874 37.16 4.57 -32.27
N ASP A 875 37.32 3.28 -31.93
CA ASP A 875 37.65 2.19 -32.86
C ASP A 875 36.47 1.74 -33.77
N GLU A 876 35.31 2.39 -33.68
CA GLU A 876 34.09 2.10 -34.46
C GLU A 876 33.70 0.61 -34.49
N HIS A 877 33.68 -0.05 -33.32
CA HIS A 877 33.37 -1.48 -33.21
C HIS A 877 32.12 -1.88 -34.02
N PRO A 878 32.15 -2.96 -34.85
CA PRO A 878 31.07 -3.30 -35.77
C PRO A 878 29.71 -3.45 -35.08
N GLU A 879 29.67 -4.13 -33.94
CA GLU A 879 28.44 -4.35 -33.16
C GLU A 879 27.90 -3.07 -32.54
N LEU A 880 28.78 -2.16 -32.09
CA LEU A 880 28.38 -0.87 -31.56
C LEU A 880 27.75 -0.02 -32.68
N THR A 881 28.35 -0.06 -33.88
CA THR A 881 27.86 0.67 -35.05
C THR A 881 26.50 0.16 -35.51
N ASP A 882 26.29 -1.16 -35.55
CA ASP A 882 25.00 -1.76 -35.93
C ASP A 882 23.88 -1.40 -34.94
N GLN A 883 24.13 -1.57 -33.64
CA GLN A 883 23.13 -1.32 -32.60
C GLN A 883 22.81 0.16 -32.39
N THR A 884 23.75 1.06 -32.73
CA THR A 884 23.55 2.51 -32.58
C THR A 884 23.21 3.22 -33.89
N GLN A 885 23.13 2.51 -35.03
CA GLN A 885 22.95 3.11 -36.37
C GLN A 885 21.71 3.99 -36.50
N ARG A 886 20.60 3.61 -35.85
CA ARG A 886 19.35 4.41 -35.87
C ARG A 886 19.44 5.68 -35.02
N MET A 887 20.31 5.68 -34.01
CA MET A 887 20.47 6.77 -33.05
C MET A 887 21.58 7.75 -33.48
N ASP A 888 22.68 7.22 -34.02
CA ASP A 888 23.86 7.96 -34.49
C ASP A 888 24.33 7.52 -35.89
N PRO A 889 23.51 7.72 -36.94
CA PRO A 889 23.85 7.25 -38.30
C PRO A 889 25.10 7.92 -38.90
N SER A 890 25.54 9.07 -38.35
CA SER A 890 26.71 9.83 -38.83
C SER A 890 27.95 9.69 -37.94
N GLY A 891 27.88 8.85 -36.89
CA GLY A 891 28.96 8.70 -35.89
C GLY A 891 29.31 10.02 -35.18
N LYS A 892 28.40 11.00 -35.19
CA LYS A 892 28.65 12.33 -34.61
C LYS A 892 28.50 12.28 -33.09
N LEU A 893 27.47 11.61 -32.59
CA LEU A 893 27.23 11.50 -31.15
C LEU A 893 28.36 10.72 -30.45
N ARG A 894 28.91 9.68 -31.10
CA ARG A 894 30.09 8.94 -30.61
C ARG A 894 31.32 9.84 -30.49
N ARG A 895 31.64 10.61 -31.53
CA ARG A 895 32.78 11.55 -31.50
C ARG A 895 32.60 12.65 -30.46
N ASP A 896 31.38 13.18 -30.33
CA ASP A 896 31.05 14.17 -29.29
C ASP A 896 31.20 13.56 -27.88
N LEU A 897 30.79 12.30 -27.68
CA LEU A 897 30.99 11.56 -26.42
C LEU A 897 32.47 11.30 -26.11
N VAL A 898 33.29 10.91 -27.09
CA VAL A 898 34.74 10.75 -26.92
C VAL A 898 35.37 12.04 -26.41
N ALA A 899 35.07 13.18 -27.05
CA ALA A 899 35.59 14.47 -26.61
C ALA A 899 35.16 14.84 -25.19
N GLN A 900 33.91 14.54 -24.83
CA GLN A 900 33.36 14.79 -23.49
C GLN A 900 33.97 13.87 -22.42
N LEU A 901 34.13 12.57 -22.72
CA LEU A 901 34.72 11.58 -21.83
C LEU A 901 36.22 11.80 -21.63
N ASP A 902 36.94 12.19 -22.68
CA ASP A 902 38.37 12.53 -22.57
C ASP A 902 38.57 13.82 -21.76
N SER A 903 37.69 14.81 -21.94
CA SER A 903 37.65 16.00 -21.07
C SER A 903 37.37 15.64 -19.62
N LEU A 904 36.43 14.71 -19.36
CA LEU A 904 36.12 14.21 -18.01
C LEU A 904 37.30 13.44 -17.40
N ARG A 905 37.98 12.61 -18.20
CA ARG A 905 39.20 11.88 -17.79
C ARG A 905 40.29 12.85 -17.34
N LEU A 906 40.51 13.93 -18.08
CA LEU A 906 41.51 14.95 -17.75
C LEU A 906 41.12 15.80 -16.53
N ARG A 907 39.83 16.16 -16.40
CA ARG A 907 39.31 16.95 -15.28
C ARG A 907 39.33 16.17 -13.97
N ASN A 908 38.99 14.88 -14.02
CA ASN A 908 38.85 14.00 -12.86
C ASN A 908 39.95 12.92 -12.85
N ALA A 909 41.16 13.24 -13.34
CA ALA A 909 42.28 12.31 -13.48
C ALA A 909 42.57 11.53 -12.18
N ALA A 910 42.48 12.18 -11.02
CA ALA A 910 42.72 11.55 -9.73
C ALA A 910 41.71 10.44 -9.33
N LEU A 911 40.55 10.33 -10.02
CA LEU A 911 39.57 9.26 -9.83
C LEU A 911 39.77 8.09 -10.80
N PHE A 912 40.27 8.37 -12.01
CA PHE A 912 40.29 7.43 -13.14
C PHE A 912 41.70 7.02 -13.60
N GLU A 913 42.76 7.68 -13.16
CA GLU A 913 44.14 7.29 -13.48
C GLU A 913 44.56 6.03 -12.72
N GLY A 914 45.25 5.13 -13.42
CA GLY A 914 45.81 3.91 -12.85
C GLY A 914 46.96 4.19 -11.88
N GLY A 915 46.95 3.54 -10.71
CA GLY A 915 47.98 3.68 -9.67
C GLY A 915 47.46 3.65 -8.24
N GLY A 916 46.14 3.72 -8.05
CA GLY A 916 45.47 3.48 -6.77
C GLY A 916 45.18 2.00 -6.51
N GLU A 917 44.85 1.68 -5.25
CA GLU A 917 44.30 0.37 -4.92
C GLU A 917 42.92 0.22 -5.57
N SER A 918 42.63 -0.97 -6.12
CA SER A 918 41.32 -1.27 -6.70
C SER A 918 40.24 -1.25 -5.61
N LEU A 919 39.07 -0.67 -5.93
CA LEU A 919 37.91 -0.61 -5.04
C LEU A 919 37.31 -2.02 -4.88
N ARG A 920 37.75 -2.75 -3.85
CA ARG A 920 37.25 -4.10 -3.52
C ARG A 920 36.98 -4.24 -2.04
N MET A 921 35.85 -4.85 -1.70
CA MET A 921 35.47 -5.06 -0.29
C MET A 921 36.45 -5.95 0.46
N GLU A 922 37.05 -6.96 -0.17
CA GLU A 922 38.04 -7.83 0.50
C GLU A 922 39.29 -7.05 0.94
N SER A 923 39.69 -6.02 0.19
CA SER A 923 40.77 -5.12 0.59
C SER A 923 40.34 -4.25 1.77
N LEU A 924 39.17 -3.62 1.66
CA LEU A 924 38.62 -2.71 2.67
C LEU A 924 38.26 -3.42 3.98
N LEU A 925 37.92 -4.71 3.94
CA LEU A 925 37.62 -5.53 5.12
C LEU A 925 38.84 -6.31 5.63
N GLY A 926 39.98 -6.25 4.93
CA GLY A 926 41.20 -6.98 5.32
C GLY A 926 41.01 -8.49 5.27
N LEU A 927 40.34 -9.00 4.24
CA LEU A 927 40.08 -10.43 4.04
C LEU A 927 41.12 -11.05 3.10
N GLY A 928 41.28 -12.38 3.17
CA GLY A 928 42.19 -13.14 2.32
C GLY A 928 43.63 -12.63 2.42
N ARG A 929 44.21 -12.21 1.29
CA ARG A 929 45.61 -11.71 1.23
C ARG A 929 45.84 -10.40 1.99
N TYR A 930 44.78 -9.69 2.37
CA TYR A 930 44.83 -8.41 3.07
C TYR A 930 44.68 -8.57 4.60
N GLN A 931 44.50 -9.81 5.06
CA GLN A 931 44.35 -10.14 6.48
C GLN A 931 45.68 -9.98 7.21
N ARG A 932 45.63 -9.30 8.36
CA ARG A 932 46.74 -9.27 9.32
C ARG A 932 46.46 -10.24 10.46
N PRO A 933 47.40 -11.13 10.84
CA PRO A 933 47.19 -12.09 11.92
C PRO A 933 46.80 -11.39 13.22
N ASN A 934 45.76 -11.91 13.89
CA ASN A 934 45.24 -11.42 15.17
C ASN A 934 44.81 -9.94 15.18
N ARG A 935 44.56 -9.33 14.02
CA ARG A 935 44.09 -7.94 13.92
C ARG A 935 42.84 -7.82 13.06
N THR A 936 41.90 -7.01 13.53
CA THR A 936 40.64 -6.72 12.85
C THR A 936 40.75 -5.40 12.10
N ARG A 937 40.33 -5.39 10.84
CA ARG A 937 40.44 -4.21 9.96
C ARG A 937 39.45 -3.12 10.36
N LEU A 938 39.96 -1.90 10.52
CA LEU A 938 39.18 -0.67 10.51
C LEU A 938 39.62 0.19 9.33
N SER A 939 38.77 0.32 8.33
CA SER A 939 39.03 1.15 7.15
C SER A 939 38.28 2.46 7.25
N VAL A 940 38.97 3.58 7.10
CA VAL A 940 38.39 4.93 7.05
C VAL A 940 38.59 5.49 5.66
N ILE A 941 37.51 5.85 4.98
CA ILE A 941 37.55 6.40 3.63
C ILE A 941 37.16 7.87 3.71
N TYR A 942 38.14 8.74 3.53
CA TYR A 942 37.93 10.18 3.59
C TYR A 942 37.55 10.74 2.21
N THR A 943 36.29 11.11 2.05
CA THR A 943 35.70 11.58 0.78
C THR A 943 35.92 13.06 0.51
N GLY A 944 36.46 13.83 1.47
CA GLY A 944 36.62 15.27 1.34
C GLY A 944 37.52 15.74 0.20
N PHE A 945 38.44 14.89 -0.28
CA PHE A 945 39.34 15.22 -1.38
C PHE A 945 38.73 15.13 -2.77
N LEU A 946 37.54 14.54 -2.91
CA LEU A 946 36.84 14.41 -4.19
C LEU A 946 36.24 15.73 -4.69
N GLY A 947 36.27 16.78 -3.85
CA GLY A 947 35.77 18.11 -4.18
C GLY A 947 34.24 18.17 -4.11
N ASP A 948 33.62 18.36 -5.28
CA ASP A 948 32.20 18.58 -5.43
C ASP A 948 31.36 17.35 -5.06
N ASN A 949 30.11 17.59 -4.63
CA ASN A 949 29.20 16.52 -4.21
C ASN A 949 28.93 15.51 -5.33
N GLU A 950 28.90 15.92 -6.60
CA GLU A 950 28.70 15.00 -7.73
C GLU A 950 29.79 13.92 -7.80
N ASN A 951 31.07 14.29 -7.61
CA ASN A 951 32.18 13.33 -7.60
C ASN A 951 32.10 12.37 -6.41
N ILE A 952 31.59 12.85 -5.27
CA ILE A 952 31.43 12.04 -4.06
C ILE A 952 30.30 11.05 -4.24
N LEU A 953 29.13 11.51 -4.69
CA LEU A 953 27.99 10.65 -4.97
C LEU A 953 28.35 9.60 -6.01
N PHE A 954 29.09 9.97 -7.05
CA PHE A 954 29.61 9.01 -8.02
C PHE A 954 30.53 7.98 -7.37
N TRP A 955 31.58 8.40 -6.66
CA TRP A 955 32.52 7.47 -6.03
C TRP A 955 31.79 6.53 -5.04
N VAL A 956 30.87 7.07 -4.24
CA VAL A 956 30.08 6.29 -3.28
C VAL A 956 29.13 5.33 -3.99
N SER A 957 28.53 5.70 -5.13
CA SER A 957 27.69 4.77 -5.92
C SER A 957 28.47 3.54 -6.39
N GLN A 958 29.75 3.73 -6.75
CA GLN A 958 30.64 2.64 -7.16
C GLN A 958 31.03 1.77 -5.96
N PHE A 959 31.28 2.38 -4.80
CA PHE A 959 31.52 1.64 -3.55
C PHE A 959 30.30 0.81 -3.16
N LEU A 960 29.09 1.37 -3.22
CA LEU A 960 27.83 0.66 -2.92
C LEU A 960 27.60 -0.50 -3.88
N SER A 961 27.89 -0.31 -5.17
CA SER A 961 27.80 -1.37 -6.18
C SER A 961 28.75 -2.53 -5.88
N GLU A 962 29.97 -2.24 -5.42
CA GLU A 962 30.92 -3.27 -5.00
C GLU A 962 30.51 -3.96 -3.69
N ALA A 963 29.96 -3.21 -2.73
CA ALA A 963 29.40 -3.79 -1.50
C ALA A 963 28.23 -4.74 -1.79
N LEU A 964 27.35 -4.41 -2.74
CA LEU A 964 26.25 -5.26 -3.19
C LEU A 964 26.73 -6.59 -3.78
N ARG A 965 27.82 -6.55 -4.55
CA ARG A 965 28.46 -7.75 -5.12
C ARG A 965 29.13 -8.61 -4.07
N PHE A 966 29.82 -7.97 -3.13
CA PHE A 966 30.38 -8.67 -1.98
C PHE A 966 29.29 -9.46 -1.24
N CYS A 967 28.12 -8.86 -1.03
CA CYS A 967 26.97 -9.52 -0.39
C CYS A 967 26.46 -10.72 -1.20
N GLN A 968 26.38 -10.61 -2.53
CA GLN A 968 26.00 -11.70 -3.43
C GLN A 968 26.96 -12.89 -3.38
N ARG A 969 28.27 -12.61 -3.29
CA ARG A 969 29.32 -13.64 -3.34
C ARG A 969 29.60 -14.29 -1.99
N ASN A 970 29.30 -13.59 -0.89
CA ASN A 970 29.63 -14.02 0.47
C ASN A 970 28.37 -14.03 1.37
N PRO A 971 27.36 -14.87 1.07
CA PRO A 971 26.23 -15.05 1.98
C PRO A 971 26.71 -15.59 3.33
N ASN A 972 26.21 -15.06 4.43
CA ASN A 972 26.53 -15.52 5.78
C ASN A 972 25.43 -15.16 6.78
N ASP A 973 25.09 -16.14 7.61
CA ASP A 973 24.08 -16.01 8.66
C ASP A 973 24.61 -15.20 9.86
N GLU A 974 25.93 -15.12 10.07
CA GLU A 974 26.53 -14.30 11.13
C GLU A 974 27.00 -12.92 10.64
N LEU A 975 27.04 -11.93 11.54
CA LEU A 975 27.54 -10.58 11.24
C LEU A 975 29.04 -10.64 10.86
N GLN A 976 29.35 -10.40 9.59
CA GLN A 976 30.70 -10.42 9.02
C GLN A 976 31.40 -9.08 9.08
N ALA A 977 30.68 -7.98 8.86
CA ALA A 977 31.26 -6.65 8.78
C ALA A 977 30.19 -5.57 8.99
N VAL A 978 30.63 -4.35 9.26
CA VAL A 978 29.75 -3.17 9.27
C VAL A 978 30.29 -2.03 8.40
N VAL A 979 29.39 -1.30 7.75
CA VAL A 979 29.72 -0.07 7.02
C VAL A 979 28.98 1.10 7.66
N MET A 980 29.72 2.13 8.07
CA MET A 980 29.17 3.34 8.64
C MET A 980 29.24 4.50 7.63
N PHE A 981 28.12 5.19 7.45
CA PHE A 981 28.03 6.43 6.68
C PHE A 981 27.82 7.60 7.63
N ASP A 982 28.78 8.52 7.72
CA ASP A 982 28.53 9.84 8.32
C ASP A 982 27.82 10.75 7.31
N GLU A 983 26.93 11.62 7.80
CA GLU A 983 26.08 12.47 6.96
C GLU A 983 25.26 11.69 5.91
N ALA A 984 24.60 10.62 6.37
CA ALA A 984 23.85 9.72 5.50
C ALA A 984 22.77 10.41 4.63
N ASP A 985 22.26 11.57 5.06
CA ASP A 985 21.33 12.41 4.30
C ASP A 985 21.90 12.96 2.98
N LEU A 986 23.23 13.03 2.83
CA LEU A 986 23.87 13.36 1.55
C LEU A 986 23.68 12.23 0.54
N TYR A 987 23.80 10.98 0.99
CA TYR A 987 23.81 9.80 0.12
C TYR A 987 22.39 9.28 -0.18
N ILE A 988 21.44 9.53 0.70
CA ILE A 988 20.05 9.07 0.53
C ILE A 988 19.02 10.11 1.02
N PRO A 989 18.96 11.29 0.36
CA PRO A 989 18.09 12.38 0.77
C PRO A 989 16.61 12.08 0.54
N ALA A 990 15.73 12.63 1.37
CA ALA A 990 14.28 12.42 1.27
C ALA A 990 13.62 13.03 0.02
N ASN A 991 14.20 14.10 -0.54
CA ASN A 991 13.57 14.91 -1.59
C ASN A 991 14.28 14.83 -2.95
N ALA A 992 15.29 13.97 -3.09
CA ALA A 992 16.07 13.85 -4.33
C ALA A 992 16.53 12.39 -4.51
N LYS A 993 16.79 12.01 -5.77
CA LYS A 993 17.33 10.68 -6.12
C LYS A 993 18.73 10.82 -6.72
N PRO A 994 19.78 11.00 -5.89
CA PRO A 994 21.17 10.95 -6.38
C PRO A 994 21.54 9.55 -6.87
N ALA A 995 22.62 9.42 -7.65
CA ALA A 995 23.13 8.12 -8.13
C ALA A 995 23.42 7.09 -7.01
N THR A 996 23.55 7.54 -5.75
CA THR A 996 23.73 6.70 -4.57
C THR A 996 22.43 6.13 -3.98
N ALA A 997 21.27 6.72 -4.29
CA ALA A 997 20.01 6.39 -3.65
C ALA A 997 19.59 4.94 -3.93
N GLU A 998 19.44 4.55 -5.20
CA GLU A 998 19.04 3.19 -5.60
C GLU A 998 20.04 2.10 -5.15
N PRO A 999 21.39 2.28 -5.30
CA PRO A 999 22.34 1.30 -4.79
C PRO A 999 22.33 1.17 -3.26
N LEU A 1000 22.19 2.26 -2.51
CA LEU A 1000 22.14 2.21 -1.04
C LEU A 1000 20.84 1.57 -0.54
N GLN A 1001 19.71 1.87 -1.19
CA GLN A 1001 18.41 1.22 -1.00
C GLN A 1001 18.49 -0.30 -1.22
N SER A 1002 19.09 -0.70 -2.33
CA SER A 1002 19.31 -2.12 -2.65
C SER A 1002 20.21 -2.78 -1.60
N LEU A 1003 21.23 -2.07 -1.11
CA LEU A 1003 22.17 -2.60 -0.13
C LEU A 1003 21.52 -2.74 1.25
N LEU A 1004 20.72 -1.76 1.67
CA LEU A 1004 19.98 -1.75 2.95
C LEU A 1004 19.03 -2.90 3.17
N LYS A 1005 18.77 -3.69 2.14
CA LYS A 1005 17.81 -4.75 2.23
C LYS A 1005 18.42 -6.11 1.91
N ARG A 1006 19.31 -6.15 0.91
CA ARG A 1006 20.04 -7.38 0.57
C ARG A 1006 21.18 -7.70 1.53
N ALA A 1007 21.78 -6.71 2.19
CA ALA A 1007 22.98 -6.89 3.02
C ALA A 1007 22.77 -7.81 4.23
N ARG A 1008 21.53 -7.96 4.71
CA ARG A 1008 21.17 -8.87 5.81
C ARG A 1008 21.55 -10.32 5.52
N SER A 1009 21.35 -10.78 4.28
CA SER A 1009 21.65 -12.15 3.83
C SER A 1009 23.15 -12.49 3.76
N ALA A 1010 24.00 -11.45 3.75
CA ALA A 1010 25.45 -11.56 3.73
C ALA A 1010 26.11 -11.23 5.08
N GLY A 1011 25.31 -10.96 6.11
CA GLY A 1011 25.85 -10.54 7.39
C GLY A 1011 26.57 -9.19 7.34
N LEU A 1012 26.22 -8.29 6.41
CA LEU A 1012 26.77 -6.94 6.34
C LEU A 1012 25.82 -5.94 7.01
N GLY A 1013 26.23 -5.36 8.15
CA GLY A 1013 25.46 -4.34 8.85
C GLY A 1013 25.73 -2.93 8.32
N LEU A 1014 24.70 -2.09 8.25
CA LEU A 1014 24.84 -0.68 7.85
C LEU A 1014 24.54 0.23 9.03
N MET A 1015 25.36 1.26 9.22
CA MET A 1015 25.24 2.22 10.31
C MET A 1015 25.12 3.63 9.73
N LEU A 1016 23.94 4.24 9.82
CA LEU A 1016 23.65 5.54 9.21
C LEU A 1016 23.65 6.63 10.28
N ALA A 1017 24.58 7.58 10.21
CA ALA A 1017 24.58 8.74 11.08
C ALA A 1017 24.05 9.97 10.34
N THR A 1018 22.99 10.60 10.87
CA THR A 1018 22.42 11.83 10.30
C THR A 1018 21.88 12.75 11.39
N GLN A 1019 21.63 14.02 11.04
CA GLN A 1019 21.12 15.02 11.97
C GLN A 1019 19.62 14.90 12.20
N SER A 1020 18.85 14.56 11.16
CA SER A 1020 17.42 14.34 11.26
C SER A 1020 17.00 13.19 10.32
N PRO A 1021 16.20 12.23 10.82
CA PRO A 1021 15.71 11.12 10.00
C PRO A 1021 14.78 11.60 8.90
N GLY A 1022 14.13 12.75 9.08
CA GLY A 1022 13.30 13.41 8.08
C GLY A 1022 14.03 13.72 6.77
N ASP A 1023 15.36 13.72 6.81
CA ASP A 1023 16.22 14.00 5.67
C ASP A 1023 16.67 12.73 4.96
N LEU A 1024 16.44 11.53 5.53
CA LEU A 1024 16.64 10.25 4.85
C LEU A 1024 15.40 9.88 4.03
N ASP A 1025 15.58 9.29 2.86
CA ASP A 1025 14.46 8.75 2.08
C ASP A 1025 13.66 7.68 2.85
N TYR A 1026 12.34 7.71 2.68
CA TYR A 1026 11.41 6.88 3.46
C TYR A 1026 11.59 5.37 3.15
N LYS A 1027 12.06 4.99 1.94
CA LYS A 1027 12.47 3.60 1.55
C LYS A 1027 13.45 3.02 2.51
N SER A 1028 14.40 3.85 2.86
CA SER A 1028 15.58 3.41 3.57
C SER A 1028 15.33 3.28 5.07
N ARG A 1029 14.27 3.90 5.60
CA ARG A 1029 13.97 3.94 7.03
C ARG A 1029 13.37 2.62 7.53
N ASP A 1030 12.41 2.07 6.80
CA ASP A 1030 11.70 0.83 7.17
C ASP A 1030 12.63 -0.39 7.30
N GLN A 1031 13.85 -0.31 6.75
CA GLN A 1031 14.86 -1.37 6.76
C GLN A 1031 15.79 -1.32 7.97
N ILE A 1032 15.72 -0.23 8.75
CA ILE A 1032 16.58 0.00 9.91
C ILE A 1032 15.84 -0.41 11.16
N THR A 1033 16.34 -1.43 11.85
CA THR A 1033 15.69 -1.93 13.08
C THR A 1033 16.10 -1.12 14.31
N SER A 1034 17.35 -0.68 14.41
CA SER A 1034 17.87 -0.01 15.61
C SER A 1034 18.02 1.49 15.42
N TRP A 1035 17.17 2.28 16.06
CA TRP A 1035 17.24 3.74 16.00
C TRP A 1035 17.71 4.33 17.31
N PHE A 1036 18.81 5.07 17.27
CA PHE A 1036 19.36 5.80 18.41
C PHE A 1036 19.06 7.28 18.26
N ILE A 1037 18.06 7.77 18.97
CA ILE A 1037 17.55 9.13 18.84
C ILE A 1037 18.06 10.01 19.98
N GLY A 1038 19.07 10.81 19.69
CA GLY A 1038 19.67 11.74 20.64
C GLY A 1038 19.01 13.12 20.64
N ARG A 1039 19.65 14.06 21.33
CA ARG A 1039 19.17 15.43 21.48
C ARG A 1039 18.96 16.15 20.15
N VAL A 1040 17.75 16.66 19.93
CA VAL A 1040 17.36 17.54 18.81
C VAL A 1040 16.60 18.74 19.37
N ARG A 1041 16.95 19.94 18.89
CA ARG A 1041 16.37 21.22 19.38
C ARG A 1041 15.61 22.00 18.32
N GLU A 1042 15.82 21.70 17.05
CA GLU A 1042 15.25 22.48 15.95
C GLU A 1042 13.81 22.03 15.69
N ASP A 1043 12.85 22.96 15.73
CA ASP A 1043 11.42 22.65 15.61
C ASP A 1043 11.02 22.01 14.27
N THR A 1044 11.76 22.31 13.20
CA THR A 1044 11.63 21.66 11.88
C THR A 1044 12.06 20.20 11.95
N ALA A 1045 13.23 19.91 12.53
CA ALA A 1045 13.73 18.56 12.74
C ALA A 1045 12.83 17.76 13.70
N LEU A 1046 12.34 18.37 14.77
CA LEU A 1046 11.40 17.75 15.71
C LEU A 1046 10.06 17.42 15.05
N ARG A 1047 9.52 18.30 14.19
CA ARG A 1047 8.31 18.01 13.40
C ARG A 1047 8.53 16.86 12.42
N LYS A 1048 9.68 16.82 11.74
CA LYS A 1048 10.05 15.72 10.85
C LYS A 1048 10.22 14.39 11.61
N LEU A 1049 10.87 14.43 12.77
CA LEU A 1049 11.02 13.29 13.70
C LEU A 1049 9.68 12.78 14.21
N LYS A 1050 8.79 13.70 14.57
CA LYS A 1050 7.43 13.38 15.01
C LYS A 1050 6.66 12.69 13.90
N ALA A 1051 6.72 13.19 12.67
CA ALA A 1051 6.12 12.53 11.51
C ALA A 1051 6.75 11.16 11.22
N ALA A 1052 8.06 11.01 11.39
CA ALA A 1052 8.78 9.77 11.10
C ALA A 1052 8.50 8.64 12.11
N PHE A 1053 8.32 8.95 13.40
CA PHE A 1053 8.21 7.93 14.46
C PHE A 1053 6.83 7.88 15.16
N GLN A 1054 5.82 8.58 14.64
CA GLN A 1054 4.48 8.69 15.23
C GLN A 1054 3.70 7.37 15.25
N SER A 1055 3.93 6.53 14.24
CA SER A 1055 3.30 5.22 14.06
C SER A 1055 4.05 4.10 14.76
N GLU A 1056 5.36 4.25 14.95
CA GLU A 1056 6.24 3.16 15.39
C GLU A 1056 6.56 3.20 16.88
N SER A 1057 6.88 4.35 17.47
CA SER A 1057 7.66 4.37 18.71
C SER A 1057 6.87 4.74 19.98
N GLY A 1058 5.70 5.34 19.90
CA GLY A 1058 5.05 5.92 21.10
C GLY A 1058 5.86 7.04 21.80
N LEU A 1059 7.06 7.38 21.30
CA LEU A 1059 7.86 8.53 21.71
C LEU A 1059 7.22 9.80 21.12
N ASP A 1060 6.97 10.83 21.93
CA ASP A 1060 6.70 12.18 21.38
C ASP A 1060 8.03 12.94 21.28
N PRO A 1061 8.65 13.06 20.09
CA PRO A 1061 9.98 13.60 19.95
C PRO A 1061 10.06 15.06 20.39
N ALA A 1062 8.96 15.81 20.23
CA ALA A 1062 8.88 17.22 20.61
C ALA A 1062 8.92 17.45 22.14
N LEU A 1063 8.53 16.44 22.92
CA LEU A 1063 8.57 16.50 24.39
C LEU A 1063 9.83 15.83 24.94
N ALA A 1064 10.24 14.70 24.37
CA ALA A 1064 11.30 13.84 24.92
C ALA A 1064 12.72 14.21 24.46
N LEU A 1065 12.91 14.79 23.27
CA LEU A 1065 14.25 15.06 22.72
C LEU A 1065 14.88 16.39 23.14
N PRO A 1066 14.14 17.51 23.31
CA PRO A 1066 14.75 18.79 23.68
C PRO A 1066 15.41 18.80 25.06
N GLY A 1067 14.85 18.02 26.00
CA GLY A 1067 15.32 17.91 27.39
C GLY A 1067 16.54 17.00 27.60
N GLN A 1068 16.94 16.21 26.60
CA GLN A 1068 18.08 15.29 26.71
C GLN A 1068 19.40 16.04 26.87
N THR A 1069 20.31 15.45 27.63
CA THR A 1069 21.71 15.88 27.71
C THR A 1069 22.57 15.17 26.66
N VAL A 1070 23.83 15.61 26.50
CA VAL A 1070 24.75 15.00 25.52
C VAL A 1070 25.08 13.57 25.95
N GLY A 1071 24.93 12.61 25.03
CA GLY A 1071 25.13 11.19 25.32
C GLY A 1071 23.89 10.46 25.86
N GLU A 1072 22.76 11.15 26.01
CA GLU A 1072 21.46 10.51 26.23
C GLU A 1072 20.76 10.30 24.89
N PHE A 1073 20.20 9.10 24.72
CA PHE A 1073 19.49 8.67 23.53
C PHE A 1073 18.24 7.91 23.92
N HIS A 1074 17.25 7.87 23.04
CA HIS A 1074 16.21 6.86 23.07
C HIS A 1074 16.57 5.80 22.03
N LEU A 1075 16.73 4.56 22.50
CA LEU A 1075 16.80 3.41 21.62
C LEU A 1075 15.37 3.02 21.26
N VAL A 1076 15.07 3.07 19.96
CA VAL A 1076 13.79 2.66 19.39
C VAL A 1076 14.01 1.40 18.55
N GLN A 1077 13.32 0.32 18.89
CA GLN A 1077 13.40 -0.98 18.22
C GLN A 1077 12.01 -1.63 18.24
N GLU A 1078 11.45 -1.95 17.06
CA GLU A 1078 10.17 -2.67 16.93
C GLU A 1078 9.05 -2.10 17.83
N GLY A 1079 9.03 -0.76 17.94
CA GLY A 1079 8.07 0.02 18.73
C GLY A 1079 8.28 0.08 20.24
N LEU A 1080 9.34 -0.54 20.75
CA LEU A 1080 9.83 -0.33 22.10
C LEU A 1080 10.74 0.90 22.15
N VAL A 1081 10.56 1.72 23.18
CA VAL A 1081 11.39 2.90 23.43
C VAL A 1081 12.07 2.79 24.78
N ARG A 1082 13.41 2.79 24.77
CA ARG A 1082 14.23 2.74 25.99
C ARG A 1082 15.12 3.96 26.11
N PRO A 1083 15.02 4.76 27.18
CA PRO A 1083 15.96 5.83 27.43
C PRO A 1083 17.31 5.21 27.84
N ILE A 1084 18.36 5.51 27.09
CA ILE A 1084 19.70 5.03 27.35
C ILE A 1084 20.69 6.17 27.47
N LYS A 1085 21.63 6.02 28.40
CA LYS A 1085 22.84 6.81 28.45
C LYS A 1085 23.96 6.03 27.79
N ALA A 1086 24.38 6.50 26.62
CA ALA A 1086 25.42 5.90 25.81
C ALA A 1086 26.77 5.90 26.55
N GLN A 1087 27.55 4.85 26.32
CA GLN A 1087 28.97 4.87 26.69
C GLN A 1087 29.74 5.72 25.69
N ARG A 1088 30.76 6.44 26.18
CA ARG A 1088 31.67 7.16 25.29
C ARG A 1088 32.62 6.17 24.63
N SER A 1089 32.84 6.30 23.33
CA SER A 1089 33.91 5.62 22.60
C SER A 1089 35.24 5.77 23.35
N LEU A 1090 36.08 4.73 23.35
CA LEU A 1090 37.40 4.72 23.96
C LEU A 1090 38.29 5.81 23.36
N ILE A 1091 38.15 6.05 22.05
CA ILE A 1091 38.85 7.10 21.32
C ILE A 1091 37.93 8.29 21.04
N GLY A 1092 38.42 9.48 21.36
CA GLY A 1092 37.76 10.73 20.98
C GLY A 1092 38.02 11.03 19.51
N ALA A 1093 36.95 11.08 18.71
CA ALA A 1093 37.05 11.56 17.34
C ALA A 1093 37.28 13.08 17.37
N GLU A 1094 38.44 13.50 16.87
CA GLU A 1094 38.83 14.91 16.76
C GLU A 1094 39.06 15.26 15.29
N GLN A 1095 38.70 16.48 14.91
CA GLN A 1095 38.85 16.92 13.52
C GLN A 1095 40.34 16.96 13.14
N VAL A 1096 40.72 16.16 12.16
CA VAL A 1096 42.10 16.09 11.67
C VAL A 1096 42.29 17.06 10.49
N PRO A 1097 43.35 17.90 10.47
CA PRO A 1097 43.65 18.74 9.32
C PRO A 1097 43.89 17.91 8.03
N PHE A 1098 43.46 18.43 6.88
CA PHE A 1098 43.53 17.69 5.61
C PHE A 1098 44.93 17.18 5.25
N ASP A 1099 45.97 18.00 5.44
CA ASP A 1099 47.37 17.60 5.18
C ASP A 1099 47.80 16.42 6.08
N ARG A 1100 47.28 16.38 7.32
CA ARG A 1100 47.57 15.28 8.25
C ARG A 1100 46.80 14.02 7.88
N ILE A 1101 45.56 14.12 7.39
CA ILE A 1101 44.81 12.96 6.86
C ILE A 1101 45.56 12.34 5.69
N GLU A 1102 46.07 13.16 4.77
CA GLU A 1102 46.88 12.71 3.63
C GLU A 1102 48.14 11.97 4.08
N GLN A 1103 48.85 12.52 5.08
CA GLN A 1103 50.02 11.89 5.66
C GLN A 1103 49.69 10.55 6.34
N LEU A 1104 48.61 10.50 7.14
CA LEU A 1104 48.14 9.28 7.80
C LEU A 1104 47.73 8.21 6.77
N ALA A 1105 47.11 8.61 5.67
CA ALA A 1105 46.78 7.72 4.56
C ALA A 1105 48.06 7.15 3.92
N ALA A 1106 49.06 7.98 3.65
CA ALA A 1106 50.36 7.53 3.14
C ALA A 1106 51.06 6.57 4.12
N GLU A 1107 51.05 6.87 5.43
CA GLU A 1107 51.61 6.04 6.49
C GLU A 1107 50.90 4.68 6.59
N THR A 1108 49.60 4.61 6.27
CA THR A 1108 48.82 3.36 6.26
C THR A 1108 48.79 2.62 4.92
N ARG A 1109 49.40 3.16 3.85
CA ARG A 1109 49.47 2.56 2.50
C ARG A 1109 50.40 1.35 2.42
N GLY A 1110 51.39 1.26 3.31
CA GLY A 1110 52.42 0.21 3.26
C GLY A 1110 51.94 -1.18 3.72
N THR A 1111 52.24 -2.20 2.91
CA THR A 1111 52.38 -3.61 3.34
C THR A 1111 53.63 -3.86 4.17
N ASP A 1112 54.49 -2.86 4.39
CA ASP A 1112 55.67 -3.00 5.24
C ASP A 1112 55.28 -3.18 6.71
N GLU A 1113 55.97 -4.10 7.36
CA GLU A 1113 55.69 -4.80 8.63
C GLU A 1113 55.50 -3.92 9.88
N ARG A 1114 55.51 -2.59 9.76
CA ARG A 1114 55.29 -1.67 10.89
C ARG A 1114 54.03 -0.85 10.65
N GLN A 1115 52.91 -1.40 11.07
CA GLN A 1115 51.71 -0.61 11.36
C GLN A 1115 52.09 0.60 12.23
N LEU A 1116 51.39 1.72 12.04
CA LEU A 1116 51.44 2.86 12.95
C LEU A 1116 51.34 2.34 14.39
N ARG A 1117 52.41 2.55 15.16
CA ARG A 1117 52.40 2.22 16.59
C ARG A 1117 51.44 3.20 17.25
N LEU A 1118 50.19 2.76 17.40
CA LEU A 1118 49.15 3.51 18.09
C LEU A 1118 49.57 3.81 19.54
N PHE A 1119 50.45 2.97 20.10
CA PHE A 1119 51.21 3.22 21.31
C PHE A 1119 52.72 3.21 21.01
N ASP A 1120 53.34 4.39 20.97
CA ASP A 1120 54.79 4.49 21.17
C ASP A 1120 55.07 5.21 22.49
N VAL A 1121 55.71 4.46 23.39
CA VAL A 1121 56.37 5.01 24.59
C VAL A 1121 57.68 5.62 24.14
N ARG A 1122 57.70 6.95 23.95
CA ARG A 1122 58.78 7.86 24.39
C ARG A 1122 58.49 9.30 24.03
#